data_AF-A0A7K2DX31-F1
#
_entry.id   AF-A0A7K2DX31-F1
#
_cell.length_a   1.000
_cell.length_b   1.000
_cell.length_c   1.000
_cell.angle_alpha   90.00
_cell.angle_beta   90.00
_cell.angle_gamma   90.00
#
_symmetry.space_group_name_H-M   'P 1'
#
loop_
_entity.id
_entity.type
_entity.pdbx_description
1 polymer ?
#
loop_
_entity_poly.entity_id
_entity_poly.type
_entity_poly.pdbx_seq_one_letter_code
_entity_poly.pdbx_strand_id
1 'polypeptide(L)'
;MGDATGDMMFSDVSEMHAFRGDINCLAYYGITVGYGDGTFRPNADVSNEEMVLFMERAAAAAGADAEAVVGDFAMSGSDPVHRGDMALLIARLLVAATTAESPINVTNNDDGTFAVSTVTDPKDWDYFADSRSSQNRVSDSAASALYELGVANGTGMGYFSPASTVSRGAMAAFITRALAHTTARPEGVTIQSDEPGGVIISVRDANFHPVANAAVDTFSAAANKVDEAFNEDGSCYEPRLTGVGGNANVCEIDALDAVTGLSGDYDPGTISVNVKAGGTTVWAWTGENGDEVEDGGEGLASINLTETAPVSADSAKVTTDIPMGVDRIHFGDTVTVTIQLVGAMDADAVRDDGGNSYRVVTQRNTDRNIENDNGDPTAADATEDVSTDVLEVDASGKVTFTITASDPDPTDRNNADGTSGESDTFKIDRVRVTFTITTVSGGQDVDDAISSTTSGAQTIAFSDARSRAVPDGATITPTVDFLTRPMSGSASNVVTVTVVDQYGKGIRGHSVRLSSTHDPSSDRSSTFPVARSTDSSGSVRIGYTYTGAGSVESLVANTSSIADQGNNDPTDDVETLTPIAGGTKDFYWAAPATGPDVASGAVLASNIERKTIVVANSAGPQLVLYDDNDQYSVGVSGSEELTSMAAFEEALAADESNNDTVVVSSYDATDSGDVARFVLTVVANT
;
A
#
# COMPACT_ATOMS: atom_id res chain seq x y z
N MET A 1 -11.44 26.23 0.21
CA MET A 1 -11.90 27.45 0.91
C MET A 1 -11.00 27.91 2.07
N GLY A 2 -9.89 27.21 2.38
CA GLY A 2 -9.09 27.49 3.59
C GLY A 2 -8.64 28.94 3.74
N ASP A 3 -8.16 29.57 2.67
CA ASP A 3 -7.58 30.94 2.75
C ASP A 3 -8.64 32.05 2.90
N ALA A 4 -9.77 31.96 2.19
CA ALA A 4 -10.81 33.00 2.17
C ALA A 4 -11.58 33.19 3.49
N THR A 5 -11.54 32.21 4.40
CA THR A 5 -12.24 32.30 5.70
C THR A 5 -11.52 33.21 6.71
N GLY A 6 -10.24 33.52 6.46
CA GLY A 6 -9.41 34.40 7.28
C GLY A 6 -9.66 35.89 7.05
N ASP A 7 -10.14 36.27 5.87
CA ASP A 7 -10.18 37.67 5.43
C ASP A 7 -11.31 38.50 6.04
N MET A 8 -11.10 39.82 6.17
CA MET A 8 -12.18 40.76 6.48
C MET A 8 -12.82 41.28 5.19
N MET A 9 -13.85 40.58 4.71
CA MET A 9 -14.58 40.95 3.48
C MET A 9 -15.57 42.12 3.69
N PHE A 10 -16.09 42.30 4.92
CA PHE A 10 -17.06 43.36 5.25
C PHE A 10 -16.74 44.02 6.59
N SER A 11 -16.94 45.34 6.64
CA SER A 11 -16.55 46.18 7.79
C SER A 11 -17.40 45.97 9.06
N ASP A 12 -18.62 45.43 8.92
CA ASP A 12 -19.57 45.19 10.01
C ASP A 12 -19.64 43.72 10.46
N VAL A 13 -18.76 42.87 9.93
CA VAL A 13 -18.61 41.47 10.34
C VAL A 13 -17.30 41.36 11.13
N SER A 14 -17.41 41.36 12.45
CA SER A 14 -16.23 41.27 13.32
C SER A 14 -15.57 39.89 13.24
N GLU A 15 -14.29 39.81 13.60
CA GLU A 15 -13.51 38.57 13.61
C GLU A 15 -14.15 37.45 14.46
N MET A 16 -14.84 37.83 15.54
CA MET A 16 -15.54 36.91 16.45
C MET A 16 -17.04 36.71 16.09
N HIS A 17 -17.50 37.24 14.95
CA HIS A 17 -18.90 37.09 14.56
C HIS A 17 -19.20 35.63 14.19
N ALA A 18 -20.29 35.06 14.74
CA ALA A 18 -20.61 33.64 14.63
C ALA A 18 -20.74 33.14 13.17
N PHE A 19 -21.21 34.01 12.26
CA PHE A 19 -21.40 33.69 10.84
C PHE A 19 -20.28 34.22 9.94
N ARG A 20 -19.12 34.65 10.48
CA ARG A 20 -18.05 35.27 9.68
C ARG A 20 -17.58 34.35 8.56
N GLY A 21 -17.28 33.09 8.87
CA GLY A 21 -16.82 32.11 7.89
C GLY A 21 -17.84 31.90 6.76
N ASP A 22 -19.12 31.76 7.11
CA ASP A 22 -20.20 31.59 6.13
C ASP A 22 -20.38 32.83 5.22
N ILE A 23 -20.29 34.03 5.80
CA ILE A 23 -20.42 35.27 5.03
C ILE A 23 -19.24 35.46 4.07
N ASN A 24 -18.03 35.17 4.54
CA ASN A 24 -16.83 35.23 3.71
C ASN A 24 -16.87 34.20 2.58
N CYS A 25 -17.36 32.99 2.86
CA CYS A 25 -17.61 31.96 1.85
C CYS A 25 -18.54 32.49 0.75
N LEU A 26 -19.69 33.08 1.11
CA LEU A 26 -20.59 33.65 0.11
C LEU A 26 -19.96 34.81 -0.69
N ALA A 27 -19.12 35.62 -0.05
CA ALA A 27 -18.41 36.70 -0.74
C ALA A 27 -17.38 36.17 -1.73
N TYR A 28 -16.66 35.11 -1.34
CA TYR A 28 -15.67 34.44 -2.16
C TYR A 28 -16.28 33.88 -3.45
N TYR A 29 -17.43 33.19 -3.36
CA TYR A 29 -18.17 32.73 -4.54
C TYR A 29 -18.92 33.83 -5.31
N GLY A 30 -18.78 35.10 -4.94
CA GLY A 30 -19.51 36.20 -5.57
C GLY A 30 -21.03 36.18 -5.34
N ILE A 31 -21.52 35.33 -4.44
CA ILE A 31 -22.94 35.22 -4.09
C ILE A 31 -23.41 36.52 -3.41
N THR A 32 -22.53 37.16 -2.62
CA THR A 32 -22.79 38.46 -2.01
C THR A 32 -21.69 39.47 -2.30
N VAL A 33 -22.09 40.72 -2.47
CA VAL A 33 -21.21 41.91 -2.51
C VAL A 33 -21.54 42.89 -1.38
N GLY A 34 -22.35 42.45 -0.41
CA GLY A 34 -22.90 43.32 0.63
C GLY A 34 -23.87 44.37 0.07
N TYR A 35 -24.02 45.49 0.77
CA TYR A 35 -24.87 46.62 0.36
C TYR A 35 -24.15 47.63 -0.56
N GLY A 36 -22.90 47.35 -0.97
CA GLY A 36 -22.06 48.26 -1.77
C GLY A 36 -21.43 49.41 -0.96
N ASP A 37 -21.80 49.57 0.31
CA ASP A 37 -21.19 50.50 1.28
C ASP A 37 -20.08 49.85 2.13
N GLY A 38 -19.69 48.62 1.78
CA GLY A 38 -18.73 47.81 2.55
C GLY A 38 -19.33 47.08 3.75
N THR A 39 -20.66 47.05 3.89
CA THR A 39 -21.38 46.32 4.96
C THR A 39 -22.18 45.13 4.43
N PHE A 40 -22.34 44.10 5.26
CA PHE A 40 -23.16 42.90 4.98
C PHE A 40 -24.50 42.89 5.74
N ARG A 41 -24.54 43.50 6.93
CA ARG A 41 -25.68 43.59 7.87
C ARG A 41 -26.20 42.22 8.34
N PRO A 42 -25.37 41.42 9.04
CA PRO A 42 -25.68 40.02 9.35
C PRO A 42 -26.92 39.79 10.23
N ASN A 43 -27.35 40.80 11.00
CA ASN A 43 -28.50 40.72 11.90
C ASN A 43 -29.81 41.22 11.29
N ALA A 44 -29.80 41.75 10.07
CA ALA A 44 -31.02 42.17 9.39
C ALA A 44 -31.78 40.95 8.86
N ASP A 45 -33.12 41.02 8.85
CA ASP A 45 -33.96 40.03 8.17
C ASP A 45 -33.73 40.11 6.65
N VAL A 46 -33.84 38.96 5.98
CA VAL A 46 -33.73 38.87 4.51
C VAL A 46 -35.10 39.12 3.88
N SER A 47 -35.17 40.05 2.93
CA SER A 47 -36.40 40.24 2.13
C SER A 47 -36.55 39.14 1.08
N ASN A 48 -37.76 38.95 0.56
CA ASN A 48 -38.01 38.00 -0.53
C ASN A 48 -37.10 38.26 -1.75
N GLU A 49 -36.99 39.52 -2.18
CA GLU A 49 -36.16 39.92 -3.32
C GLU A 49 -34.68 39.66 -3.10
N GLU A 50 -34.18 39.94 -1.89
CA GLU A 50 -32.79 39.63 -1.53
C GLU A 50 -32.56 38.12 -1.60
N MET A 51 -33.46 37.31 -1.04
CA MET A 51 -33.33 35.86 -1.04
C MET A 51 -33.29 35.27 -2.46
N VAL A 52 -34.15 35.74 -3.36
CA VAL A 52 -34.14 35.31 -4.77
C VAL A 52 -32.76 35.57 -5.38
N LEU A 53 -32.19 36.76 -5.19
CA LEU A 53 -30.87 37.10 -5.72
C LEU A 53 -29.75 36.21 -5.14
N PHE A 54 -29.79 35.93 -3.84
CA PHE A 54 -28.83 35.02 -3.20
C PHE A 54 -28.93 33.61 -3.78
N MET A 55 -30.15 33.10 -3.96
CA MET A 55 -30.38 31.74 -4.46
C MET A 55 -30.09 31.60 -5.97
N GLU A 56 -30.34 32.63 -6.79
CA GLU A 56 -29.93 32.65 -8.20
C GLU A 56 -28.42 32.53 -8.34
N ARG A 57 -27.66 33.28 -7.53
CA ARG A 57 -26.19 33.23 -7.55
C ARG A 57 -25.65 31.95 -6.95
N ALA A 58 -26.27 31.44 -5.89
CA ALA A 58 -25.91 30.14 -5.34
C ALA A 58 -26.17 29.00 -6.34
N ALA A 59 -27.28 29.06 -7.09
CA ALA A 59 -27.57 28.13 -8.18
C ALA A 59 -26.50 28.21 -9.27
N ALA A 60 -26.13 29.41 -9.72
CA ALA A 60 -25.06 29.60 -10.71
C ALA A 60 -23.71 29.04 -10.22
N ALA A 61 -23.32 29.33 -8.98
CA ALA A 61 -22.07 28.81 -8.38
C ALA A 61 -22.08 27.28 -8.21
N ALA A 62 -23.26 26.68 -8.11
CA ALA A 62 -23.44 25.23 -8.03
C ALA A 62 -23.78 24.58 -9.39
N GLY A 63 -23.74 25.33 -10.49
CA GLY A 63 -24.07 24.85 -11.84
C GLY A 63 -25.54 24.45 -12.04
N ALA A 64 -26.45 24.89 -11.18
CA ALA A 64 -27.88 24.57 -11.22
C ALA A 64 -28.69 25.61 -12.02
N ASP A 65 -29.80 25.15 -12.65
CA ASP A 65 -30.77 26.05 -13.27
C ASP A 65 -31.51 26.86 -12.20
N ALA A 66 -31.27 28.17 -12.18
CA ALA A 66 -31.88 29.08 -11.21
C ALA A 66 -33.42 29.06 -11.27
N GLU A 67 -34.02 28.85 -12.45
CA GLU A 67 -35.48 28.78 -12.59
C GLU A 67 -36.08 27.61 -11.79
N ALA A 68 -35.37 26.48 -11.74
CA ALA A 68 -35.79 25.32 -10.94
C ALA A 68 -35.73 25.58 -9.42
N VAL A 69 -34.91 26.53 -9.00
CA VAL A 69 -34.73 26.90 -7.58
C VAL A 69 -35.74 27.96 -7.15
N VAL A 70 -35.80 29.09 -7.86
CA VAL A 70 -36.53 30.31 -7.43
C VAL A 70 -37.81 30.61 -8.21
N GLY A 71 -38.14 29.88 -9.28
CA GLY A 71 -39.14 30.28 -10.29
C GLY A 71 -40.53 30.66 -9.74
N ASP A 72 -41.05 29.93 -8.75
CA ASP A 72 -42.33 30.26 -8.09
C ASP A 72 -42.18 31.20 -6.88
N PHE A 73 -41.00 31.24 -6.26
CA PHE A 73 -40.77 31.86 -4.97
C PHE A 73 -40.81 33.38 -5.03
N ALA A 74 -40.36 33.96 -6.14
CA ALA A 74 -40.39 35.40 -6.37
C ALA A 74 -41.81 36.00 -6.32
N MET A 75 -42.85 35.18 -6.50
CA MET A 75 -44.26 35.63 -6.52
C MET A 75 -45.06 35.19 -5.28
N SER A 76 -44.65 34.12 -4.59
CA SER A 76 -45.43 33.52 -3.50
C SER A 76 -44.69 33.36 -2.18
N GLY A 77 -43.41 33.68 -2.12
CA GLY A 77 -42.60 33.55 -0.90
C GLY A 77 -42.98 34.55 0.19
N SER A 78 -42.66 34.19 1.44
CA SER A 78 -42.78 35.12 2.58
C SER A 78 -41.83 36.31 2.47
N ASP A 79 -42.25 37.44 3.02
CA ASP A 79 -41.46 38.66 3.13
C ASP A 79 -41.71 39.35 4.49
N PRO A 80 -40.72 39.40 5.40
CA PRO A 80 -39.39 38.79 5.31
C PRO A 80 -39.43 37.26 5.24
N VAL A 81 -38.36 36.64 4.75
CA VAL A 81 -38.33 35.20 4.49
C VAL A 81 -38.37 34.40 5.78
N HIS A 82 -39.33 33.47 5.86
CA HIS A 82 -39.47 32.49 6.93
C HIS A 82 -38.53 31.30 6.74
N ARG A 83 -38.13 30.66 7.85
CA ARG A 83 -37.26 29.47 7.84
C ARG A 83 -37.79 28.31 6.99
N GLY A 84 -39.11 28.14 6.93
CA GLY A 84 -39.77 27.14 6.08
C GLY A 84 -39.50 27.33 4.60
N ASP A 85 -39.62 28.56 4.15
CA ASP A 85 -39.38 28.96 2.77
C ASP A 85 -37.90 28.84 2.41
N MET A 86 -37.01 29.20 3.36
CA MET A 86 -35.57 28.97 3.22
C MET A 86 -35.24 27.49 3.03
N ALA A 87 -35.84 26.60 3.83
CA ALA A 87 -35.62 25.16 3.68
C ALA A 87 -36.09 24.63 2.33
N LEU A 88 -37.25 25.10 1.86
CA LEU A 88 -37.78 24.71 0.55
C LEU A 88 -36.84 25.12 -0.60
N LEU A 89 -36.35 26.36 -0.58
CA LEU A 89 -35.41 26.87 -1.59
C LEU A 89 -34.09 26.09 -1.59
N ILE A 90 -33.54 25.79 -0.42
CA ILE A 90 -32.29 25.04 -0.30
C ILE A 90 -32.49 23.59 -0.75
N ALA A 91 -33.59 22.93 -0.39
CA ALA A 91 -33.87 21.58 -0.86
C ALA A 91 -33.96 21.53 -2.40
N ARG A 92 -34.60 22.54 -3.03
CA ARG A 92 -34.63 22.66 -4.49
C ARG A 92 -33.25 22.93 -5.10
N LEU A 93 -32.44 23.78 -4.47
CA LEU A 93 -31.06 23.98 -4.89
C LEU A 93 -30.30 22.66 -4.88
N LEU A 94 -30.39 21.88 -3.81
CA LEU A 94 -29.71 20.59 -3.71
C LEU A 94 -30.22 19.60 -4.78
N VAL A 95 -31.53 19.52 -5.03
CA VAL A 95 -32.08 18.70 -6.12
C VAL A 95 -31.57 19.15 -7.48
N ALA A 96 -31.47 20.45 -7.73
CA ALA A 96 -31.05 20.99 -9.03
C ALA A 96 -29.52 20.97 -9.24
N ALA A 97 -28.74 20.96 -8.16
CA ALA A 97 -27.28 21.05 -8.16
C ALA A 97 -26.57 19.71 -7.94
N THR A 98 -27.32 18.62 -7.77
CA THR A 98 -26.76 17.27 -7.56
C THR A 98 -27.19 16.32 -8.68
N THR A 99 -26.34 15.35 -8.98
CA THR A 99 -26.60 14.32 -9.99
C THR A 99 -26.77 12.96 -9.30
N ALA A 100 -27.09 11.92 -10.08
CA ALA A 100 -27.11 10.54 -9.58
C ALA A 100 -25.73 10.05 -9.08
N GLU A 101 -24.65 10.76 -9.44
CA GLU A 101 -23.28 10.43 -9.05
C GLU A 101 -22.82 11.16 -7.78
N SER A 102 -23.67 12.03 -7.20
CA SER A 102 -23.38 12.64 -5.90
C SER A 102 -23.61 11.61 -4.77
N PRO A 103 -22.59 11.29 -3.93
CA PRO A 103 -22.65 10.17 -2.97
C PRO A 103 -23.77 10.29 -1.93
N ILE A 104 -24.20 11.52 -1.60
CA ILE A 104 -25.41 11.80 -0.81
C ILE A 104 -26.13 12.98 -1.46
N ASN A 105 -27.37 12.79 -1.91
CA ASN A 105 -28.15 13.84 -2.55
C ASN A 105 -29.58 13.94 -2.00
N VAL A 106 -30.21 15.10 -2.22
CA VAL A 106 -31.64 15.30 -2.01
C VAL A 106 -32.34 14.96 -3.32
N THR A 107 -33.34 14.08 -3.25
CA THR A 107 -34.18 13.70 -4.39
C THR A 107 -35.60 14.21 -4.22
N ASN A 108 -36.29 14.38 -5.34
CA ASN A 108 -37.70 14.76 -5.38
C ASN A 108 -38.54 13.56 -5.79
N ASN A 109 -39.48 13.16 -4.93
CA ASN A 109 -40.41 12.07 -5.18
C ASN A 109 -41.51 12.49 -6.17
N ASP A 110 -42.19 11.51 -6.78
CA ASP A 110 -43.33 11.76 -7.70
C ASP A 110 -44.45 12.63 -7.11
N ASP A 111 -44.52 12.71 -5.77
CA ASP A 111 -45.52 13.48 -5.04
C ASP A 111 -45.03 14.88 -4.59
N GLY A 112 -43.85 15.30 -5.04
CA GLY A 112 -43.24 16.61 -4.78
C GLY A 112 -42.51 16.71 -3.44
N THR A 113 -42.42 15.63 -2.65
CA THR A 113 -41.70 15.60 -1.37
C THR A 113 -40.21 15.36 -1.56
N PHE A 114 -39.40 15.84 -0.63
CA PHE A 114 -37.94 15.68 -0.64
C PHE A 114 -37.51 14.50 0.23
N ALA A 115 -36.50 13.76 -0.23
CA ALA A 115 -35.87 12.67 0.51
C ALA A 115 -34.36 12.71 0.34
N VAL A 116 -33.62 12.07 1.24
CA VAL A 116 -32.17 11.85 1.08
C VAL A 116 -31.96 10.43 0.55
N SER A 117 -31.15 10.27 -0.50
CA SER A 117 -30.98 9.00 -1.24
C SER A 117 -30.63 7.78 -0.38
N THR A 118 -29.96 7.99 0.75
CA THR A 118 -29.53 6.93 1.68
C THR A 118 -30.60 6.52 2.70
N VAL A 119 -31.70 7.26 2.82
CA VAL A 119 -32.75 7.01 3.82
C VAL A 119 -33.95 6.35 3.14
N THR A 120 -34.13 5.05 3.38
CA THR A 120 -35.09 4.20 2.65
C THR A 120 -36.41 3.95 3.38
N ASP A 121 -36.52 4.23 4.68
CA ASP A 121 -37.79 4.13 5.42
C ASP A 121 -38.49 5.50 5.51
N PRO A 122 -39.70 5.67 4.92
CA PRO A 122 -40.47 6.91 5.00
C PRO A 122 -40.81 7.38 6.42
N LYS A 123 -40.70 6.50 7.43
CA LYS A 123 -40.94 6.85 8.84
C LYS A 123 -39.76 7.56 9.50
N ASP A 124 -38.58 7.49 8.91
CA ASP A 124 -37.38 8.16 9.43
C ASP A 124 -37.35 9.65 9.06
N TRP A 125 -38.25 10.16 8.21
CA TRP A 125 -38.28 11.56 7.75
C TRP A 125 -39.03 12.55 8.67
N ASP A 126 -39.36 12.16 9.91
CA ASP A 126 -40.30 12.84 10.80
C ASP A 126 -39.59 13.62 11.94
N TYR A 127 -38.59 14.45 11.62
CA TYR A 127 -37.73 15.07 12.66
C TYR A 127 -38.35 16.22 13.45
N PHE A 128 -39.19 17.06 12.84
CA PHE A 128 -39.70 18.28 13.46
C PHE A 128 -41.22 18.28 13.61
N ALA A 129 -41.71 18.14 14.85
CA ALA A 129 -43.15 18.09 15.13
C ALA A 129 -43.88 19.42 14.85
N ASP A 130 -43.21 20.55 15.02
CA ASP A 130 -43.78 21.87 14.74
C ASP A 130 -43.87 22.16 13.23
N SER A 131 -42.89 21.71 12.46
CA SER A 131 -42.93 21.75 10.99
C SER A 131 -44.15 21.03 10.45
N ARG A 132 -44.33 19.75 10.82
CA ARG A 132 -45.49 18.93 10.41
C ARG A 132 -46.84 19.51 10.73
N SER A 133 -46.96 20.17 11.88
CA SER A 133 -48.23 20.69 12.36
C SER A 133 -48.60 22.05 11.76
N SER A 134 -47.61 22.77 11.20
CA SER A 134 -47.79 24.15 10.72
C SER A 134 -47.49 24.36 9.24
N GLN A 135 -46.90 23.37 8.56
CA GLN A 135 -46.58 23.41 7.14
C GLN A 135 -47.31 22.33 6.34
N ASN A 136 -47.27 22.45 5.01
CA ASN A 136 -47.68 21.38 4.11
C ASN A 136 -46.59 20.27 4.07
N ARG A 137 -46.96 19.10 3.55
CA ARG A 137 -46.07 17.92 3.51
C ARG A 137 -44.78 18.14 2.71
N VAL A 138 -44.80 18.96 1.66
CA VAL A 138 -43.63 19.24 0.83
C VAL A 138 -42.61 20.09 1.60
N SER A 139 -43.06 21.22 2.17
CA SER A 139 -42.20 22.09 2.97
C SER A 139 -41.66 21.39 4.22
N ASP A 140 -42.48 20.53 4.84
CA ASP A 140 -42.05 19.71 5.97
C ASP A 140 -40.95 18.71 5.57
N SER A 141 -41.14 17.99 4.46
CA SER A 141 -40.12 17.06 3.96
C SER A 141 -38.80 17.75 3.62
N ALA A 142 -38.84 19.01 3.14
CA ALA A 142 -37.64 19.81 2.90
C ALA A 142 -36.88 20.08 4.20
N ALA A 143 -37.57 20.52 5.26
CA ALA A 143 -36.95 20.78 6.56
C ALA A 143 -36.29 19.51 7.15
N SER A 144 -36.95 18.36 7.01
CA SER A 144 -36.41 17.07 7.43
C SER A 144 -35.19 16.64 6.62
N ALA A 145 -35.23 16.72 5.29
CA ALA A 145 -34.10 16.35 4.43
C ALA A 145 -32.85 17.19 4.73
N LEU A 146 -33.03 18.49 5.00
CA LEU A 146 -31.91 19.36 5.37
C LEU A 146 -31.35 19.08 6.77
N TYR A 147 -32.15 18.53 7.69
CA TYR A 147 -31.65 18.12 9.00
C TYR A 147 -30.75 16.89 8.88
N GLU A 148 -31.12 15.93 8.05
CA GLU A 148 -30.30 14.74 7.77
C GLU A 148 -28.94 15.08 7.18
N LEU A 149 -28.90 16.09 6.30
CA LEU A 149 -27.65 16.57 5.73
C LEU A 149 -26.88 17.52 6.66
N GLY A 150 -27.37 17.81 7.87
CA GLY A 150 -26.74 18.76 8.79
C GLY A 150 -26.75 20.22 8.29
N VAL A 151 -27.49 20.51 7.21
CA VAL A 151 -27.69 21.87 6.69
C VAL A 151 -28.56 22.67 7.66
N ALA A 152 -29.63 22.03 8.18
CA ALA A 152 -30.53 22.59 9.17
C ALA A 152 -30.33 21.95 10.55
N ASN A 153 -30.01 22.72 11.59
CA ASN A 153 -29.84 22.20 12.96
C ASN A 153 -31.08 22.39 13.87
N GLY A 154 -32.18 22.89 13.31
CA GLY A 154 -33.35 23.34 14.08
C GLY A 154 -33.06 24.54 15.00
N THR A 155 -34.01 24.85 15.89
CA THR A 155 -33.88 25.90 16.92
C THR A 155 -33.69 25.31 18.33
N GLY A 156 -33.48 23.99 18.43
CA GLY A 156 -33.36 23.25 19.68
C GLY A 156 -34.68 22.60 20.14
N MET A 157 -34.56 21.63 21.06
CA MET A 157 -35.68 20.82 21.61
C MET A 157 -36.55 20.10 20.56
N GLY A 158 -36.00 19.79 19.38
CA GLY A 158 -36.74 19.13 18.30
C GLY A 158 -37.68 20.05 17.51
N TYR A 159 -37.46 21.37 17.57
CA TYR A 159 -38.22 22.36 16.80
C TYR A 159 -37.44 22.90 15.61
N PHE A 160 -38.13 23.16 14.50
CA PHE A 160 -37.58 23.83 13.32
C PHE A 160 -37.88 25.35 13.30
N SER A 161 -38.98 25.75 13.92
CA SER A 161 -39.55 27.10 13.94
C SER A 161 -39.85 27.65 12.53
N PRO A 162 -40.70 26.97 11.75
CA PRO A 162 -40.91 27.24 10.32
C PRO A 162 -41.39 28.66 9.97
N ALA A 163 -42.13 29.32 10.86
CA ALA A 163 -42.69 30.65 10.65
C ALA A 163 -41.82 31.80 11.19
N SER A 164 -40.64 31.50 11.74
CA SER A 164 -39.70 32.54 12.19
C SER A 164 -38.90 33.11 11.02
N THR A 165 -38.55 34.40 11.09
CA THR A 165 -37.76 35.07 10.05
C THR A 165 -36.30 34.63 10.08
N VAL A 166 -35.63 34.71 8.93
CA VAL A 166 -34.22 34.37 8.75
C VAL A 166 -33.39 35.65 8.65
N SER A 167 -32.38 35.77 9.50
CA SER A 167 -31.38 36.85 9.37
C SER A 167 -30.40 36.56 8.23
N ARG A 168 -29.79 37.59 7.66
CA ARG A 168 -28.79 37.47 6.59
C ARG A 168 -27.61 36.59 6.97
N GLY A 169 -27.15 36.65 8.24
CA GLY A 169 -26.12 35.76 8.75
C GLY A 169 -26.57 34.29 8.84
N ALA A 170 -27.81 34.04 9.28
CA ALA A 170 -28.35 32.69 9.32
C ALA A 170 -28.57 32.12 7.91
N MET A 171 -29.06 32.93 6.97
CA MET A 171 -29.15 32.57 5.55
C MET A 171 -27.78 32.21 4.98
N ALA A 172 -26.73 32.99 5.29
CA ALA A 172 -25.38 32.68 4.84
C ALA A 172 -24.91 31.31 5.29
N ALA A 173 -25.19 30.93 6.54
CA ALA A 173 -24.88 29.60 7.07
C ALA A 173 -25.68 28.48 6.36
N PHE A 174 -26.96 28.70 6.07
CA PHE A 174 -27.76 27.73 5.31
C PHE A 174 -27.20 27.50 3.91
N ILE A 175 -26.93 28.58 3.15
CA ILE A 175 -26.39 28.48 1.80
C ILE A 175 -24.99 27.87 1.82
N THR A 176 -24.11 28.29 2.74
CA THR A 176 -22.76 27.75 2.85
C THR A 176 -22.75 26.25 3.11
N ARG A 177 -23.57 25.78 4.07
CA ARG A 177 -23.71 24.34 4.33
C ARG A 177 -24.32 23.61 3.15
N ALA A 178 -25.33 24.18 2.50
CA ALA A 178 -25.91 23.58 1.31
C ALA A 178 -24.89 23.42 0.18
N LEU A 179 -24.08 24.45 -0.10
CA LEU A 179 -23.04 24.40 -1.13
C LEU A 179 -22.00 23.31 -0.87
N ALA A 180 -21.75 22.97 0.40
CA ALA A 180 -20.87 21.84 0.76
C ALA A 180 -21.42 20.47 0.32
N HIS A 181 -22.71 20.38 0.00
CA HIS A 181 -23.35 19.19 -0.58
C HIS A 181 -23.60 19.32 -2.09
N THR A 182 -22.99 20.30 -2.75
CA THR A 182 -23.10 20.50 -4.21
C THR A 182 -21.73 20.40 -4.89
N THR A 183 -21.71 20.53 -6.22
CA THR A 183 -20.50 20.61 -7.04
C THR A 183 -19.82 22.00 -7.01
N ALA A 184 -20.28 22.94 -6.17
CA ALA A 184 -19.64 24.24 -6.03
C ALA A 184 -18.19 24.10 -5.50
N ARG A 185 -17.21 24.61 -6.26
CA ARG A 185 -15.77 24.49 -5.95
C ARG A 185 -15.04 25.81 -6.28
N PRO A 186 -13.94 26.14 -5.57
CA PRO A 186 -13.06 27.26 -5.93
C PRO A 186 -12.63 27.25 -7.40
N GLU A 187 -12.23 28.42 -7.93
CA GLU A 187 -11.57 28.52 -9.23
C GLU A 187 -10.32 27.63 -9.29
N GLY A 188 -10.04 27.07 -10.47
CA GLY A 188 -8.90 26.21 -10.71
C GLY A 188 -9.19 24.74 -10.41
N VAL A 189 -8.13 23.97 -10.13
CA VAL A 189 -8.20 22.55 -9.79
C VAL A 189 -8.38 22.39 -8.29
N THR A 190 -9.29 21.51 -7.88
CA THR A 190 -9.45 21.11 -6.48
C THR A 190 -9.57 19.60 -6.36
N ILE A 191 -9.05 19.04 -5.26
CA ILE A 191 -9.14 17.62 -4.93
C ILE A 191 -9.80 17.48 -3.57
N GLN A 192 -10.73 16.53 -3.46
CA GLN A 192 -11.42 16.22 -2.21
C GLN A 192 -11.52 14.71 -2.05
N SER A 193 -11.35 14.21 -0.83
CA SER A 193 -11.68 12.82 -0.51
C SER A 193 -13.16 12.70 -0.18
N ASP A 194 -13.86 11.79 -0.81
CA ASP A 194 -15.27 11.46 -0.55
C ASP A 194 -15.42 10.13 0.22
N GLU A 195 -14.45 9.22 0.10
CA GLU A 195 -14.36 7.96 0.84
C GLU A 195 -12.88 7.53 1.09
N PRO A 196 -12.59 6.52 1.94
CA PRO A 196 -11.21 6.06 2.16
C PRO A 196 -10.54 5.60 0.86
N GLY A 197 -9.55 6.37 0.39
CA GLY A 197 -8.88 6.12 -0.89
C GLY A 197 -9.59 6.73 -2.11
N GLY A 198 -10.84 7.16 -1.98
CA GLY A 198 -11.59 7.85 -3.05
C GLY A 198 -11.27 9.34 -3.08
N VAL A 199 -11.13 9.90 -4.28
CA VAL A 199 -11.01 11.34 -4.49
C VAL A 199 -11.85 11.81 -5.67
N ILE A 200 -12.38 13.02 -5.59
CA ILE A 200 -12.99 13.73 -6.70
C ILE A 200 -12.13 14.95 -7.03
N ILE A 201 -11.79 15.09 -8.32
CA ILE A 201 -11.06 16.23 -8.86
C ILE A 201 -12.04 17.12 -9.62
N SER A 202 -11.99 18.42 -9.36
CA SER A 202 -12.90 19.40 -9.97
C SER A 202 -12.14 20.57 -10.56
N VAL A 203 -12.48 20.96 -11.80
CA VAL A 203 -11.92 22.13 -12.49
C VAL A 203 -13.00 23.20 -12.69
N ARG A 204 -12.71 24.43 -12.27
CA ARG A 204 -13.64 25.58 -12.37
C ARG A 204 -12.98 26.81 -12.99
N ASP A 205 -13.78 27.60 -13.70
CA ASP A 205 -13.36 28.90 -14.24
C ASP A 205 -13.37 30.01 -13.17
N ALA A 206 -12.95 31.22 -13.55
CA ALA A 206 -12.96 32.41 -12.68
C ALA A 206 -14.35 32.83 -12.16
N ASN A 207 -15.43 32.27 -12.73
CA ASN A 207 -16.80 32.49 -12.29
C ASN A 207 -17.35 31.27 -11.52
N PHE A 208 -16.50 30.31 -11.16
CA PHE A 208 -16.84 29.06 -10.49
C PHE A 208 -17.71 28.11 -11.32
N HIS A 209 -17.85 28.33 -12.63
CA HIS A 209 -18.58 27.43 -13.50
C HIS A 209 -17.74 26.17 -13.82
N PRO A 210 -18.39 25.02 -14.02
CA PRO A 210 -17.71 23.79 -14.40
C PRO A 210 -17.04 23.93 -15.77
N VAL A 211 -15.76 23.56 -15.85
CA VAL A 211 -15.02 23.52 -17.11
C VAL A 211 -15.06 22.09 -17.64
N ALA A 212 -15.85 21.86 -18.69
CA ALA A 212 -15.98 20.55 -19.31
C ALA A 212 -14.85 20.28 -20.32
N ASN A 213 -14.40 19.03 -20.39
CA ASN A 213 -13.30 18.56 -21.24
C ASN A 213 -11.95 19.25 -20.95
N ALA A 214 -11.71 19.69 -19.72
CA ALA A 214 -10.39 20.15 -19.30
C ALA A 214 -9.49 18.92 -19.10
N ALA A 215 -8.28 18.93 -19.66
CA ALA A 215 -7.30 17.88 -19.43
C ALA A 215 -6.80 17.95 -17.98
N VAL A 216 -6.74 16.80 -17.30
CA VAL A 216 -6.34 16.68 -15.91
C VAL A 216 -5.29 15.59 -15.79
N ASP A 217 -4.08 15.99 -15.41
CA ASP A 217 -3.03 15.06 -15.00
C ASP A 217 -3.16 14.80 -13.49
N THR A 218 -3.17 13.53 -13.11
CA THR A 218 -3.28 13.07 -11.73
C THR A 218 -2.18 12.06 -11.41
N PHE A 219 -1.45 12.31 -10.33
CA PHE A 219 -0.35 11.43 -9.90
C PHE A 219 -0.25 11.40 -8.38
N SER A 220 0.49 10.42 -7.84
CA SER A 220 0.59 10.20 -6.40
C SER A 220 1.97 9.74 -5.96
N ALA A 221 2.26 9.87 -4.67
CA ALA A 221 3.46 9.36 -4.02
C ALA A 221 3.17 8.99 -2.56
N ALA A 222 4.01 8.12 -1.99
CA ALA A 222 3.95 7.81 -0.56
C ALA A 222 4.21 9.07 0.29
N ALA A 223 3.46 9.27 1.38
CA ALA A 223 3.51 10.51 2.17
C ALA A 223 4.91 10.81 2.76
N ASN A 224 5.65 9.79 3.17
CA ASN A 224 7.03 9.92 3.65
C ASN A 224 8.06 10.25 2.54
N LYS A 225 7.60 10.42 1.30
CA LYS A 225 8.41 10.60 0.09
C LYS A 225 7.95 11.76 -0.77
N VAL A 226 7.04 12.56 -0.24
CA VAL A 226 6.54 13.79 -0.86
C VAL A 226 7.67 14.78 -1.14
N ASP A 227 8.64 14.91 -0.23
CA ASP A 227 9.82 15.77 -0.42
C ASP A 227 10.74 15.32 -1.56
N GLU A 228 10.57 14.09 -2.08
CA GLU A 228 11.32 13.52 -3.20
C GLU A 228 10.51 13.54 -4.52
N ALA A 229 9.28 14.07 -4.51
CA ALA A 229 8.40 14.12 -5.69
C ALA A 229 8.88 15.12 -6.75
N PHE A 230 9.57 16.19 -6.31
CA PHE A 230 10.11 17.24 -7.16
C PHE A 230 11.62 17.39 -6.92
N ASN A 231 12.35 17.69 -8.00
CA ASN A 231 13.77 18.00 -7.97
C ASN A 231 14.01 19.40 -7.34
N GLU A 232 15.27 19.69 -7.00
CA GLU A 232 15.65 20.99 -6.42
C GLU A 232 15.37 22.18 -7.36
N ASP A 233 15.24 21.94 -8.66
CA ASP A 233 14.87 22.94 -9.66
C ASP A 233 13.35 23.09 -9.87
N GLY A 234 12.54 22.32 -9.13
CA GLY A 234 11.07 22.33 -9.19
C GLY A 234 10.46 21.34 -10.19
N SER A 235 11.27 20.71 -11.05
CA SER A 235 10.78 19.73 -12.03
C SER A 235 10.37 18.42 -11.37
N CYS A 236 9.43 17.68 -11.96
CA CYS A 236 9.01 16.38 -11.43
C CYS A 236 10.12 15.32 -11.46
N TYR A 237 10.12 14.47 -10.43
CA TYR A 237 10.95 13.27 -10.39
C TYR A 237 10.08 12.03 -10.62
N GLU A 238 9.76 11.75 -11.89
CA GLU A 238 8.86 10.67 -12.33
C GLU A 238 9.10 9.30 -11.68
N PRO A 239 10.34 8.84 -11.40
CA PRO A 239 10.55 7.53 -10.76
C PRO A 239 9.94 7.40 -9.35
N ARG A 240 9.55 8.51 -8.73
CA ARG A 240 8.89 8.53 -7.41
C ARG A 240 7.38 8.62 -7.48
N LEU A 241 6.86 8.99 -8.65
CA LEU A 241 5.47 9.29 -8.89
C LEU A 241 4.79 8.10 -9.54
N THR A 242 3.54 7.89 -9.16
CA THR A 242 2.68 6.88 -9.77
C THR A 242 1.51 7.58 -10.41
N GLY A 243 1.30 7.36 -11.71
CA GLY A 243 0.13 7.86 -12.41
C GLY A 243 -1.16 7.30 -11.81
N VAL A 244 -2.17 8.15 -11.72
CA VAL A 244 -3.47 7.83 -11.13
C VAL A 244 -4.53 7.91 -12.22
N GLY A 245 -5.50 6.99 -12.23
CA GLY A 245 -6.58 6.99 -13.22
C GLY A 245 -6.16 6.58 -14.64
N GLY A 246 -5.01 5.92 -14.80
CA GLY A 246 -4.54 5.38 -16.08
C GLY A 246 -3.55 6.28 -16.85
N ASN A 247 -3.09 7.39 -16.26
CA ASN A 247 -2.01 8.17 -16.84
C ASN A 247 -0.66 7.42 -16.78
N ALA A 248 0.06 7.35 -17.91
CA ALA A 248 1.41 6.80 -18.01
C ALA A 248 2.53 7.86 -18.03
N ASN A 249 2.20 9.12 -18.36
CA ASN A 249 3.13 10.24 -18.47
C ASN A 249 2.75 11.30 -17.43
N VAL A 250 3.24 11.11 -16.21
CA VAL A 250 2.98 12.03 -15.10
C VAL A 250 3.73 13.34 -15.28
N CYS A 251 3.14 14.43 -14.78
CA CYS A 251 3.67 15.80 -14.77
C CYS A 251 3.71 16.56 -16.11
N GLU A 252 3.15 16.01 -17.18
CA GLU A 252 2.96 16.70 -18.46
C GLU A 252 1.50 16.54 -18.88
N ILE A 253 0.85 17.63 -19.32
CA ILE A 253 -0.49 17.52 -19.91
C ILE A 253 -0.37 16.95 -21.32
N ASP A 254 -0.89 15.76 -21.55
CA ASP A 254 -0.86 15.10 -22.86
C ASP A 254 -2.21 14.49 -23.28
N ALA A 255 -2.18 13.74 -24.38
CA ALA A 255 -3.40 13.17 -24.98
C ALA A 255 -3.93 11.90 -24.27
N LEU A 256 -3.15 11.33 -23.35
CA LEU A 256 -3.49 10.19 -22.50
C LEU A 256 -4.13 10.62 -21.18
N ASP A 257 -4.02 11.91 -20.82
CA ASP A 257 -4.67 12.44 -19.64
C ASP A 257 -6.19 12.38 -19.72
N ALA A 258 -6.78 12.23 -18.54
CA ALA A 258 -8.21 12.27 -18.40
C ALA A 258 -8.75 13.67 -18.70
N VAL A 259 -10.03 13.72 -19.06
CA VAL A 259 -10.74 14.99 -19.23
C VAL A 259 -11.95 15.04 -18.32
N THR A 260 -12.22 16.22 -17.78
CA THR A 260 -13.41 16.45 -16.94
C THR A 260 -14.71 16.23 -17.74
N GLY A 261 -15.72 15.71 -17.05
CA GLY A 261 -17.07 15.58 -17.59
C GLY A 261 -17.79 16.93 -17.77
N LEU A 262 -19.07 16.89 -18.18
CA LEU A 262 -19.89 18.10 -18.31
C LEU A 262 -20.10 18.86 -16.98
N SER A 263 -19.96 18.15 -15.85
CA SER A 263 -19.96 18.71 -14.50
C SER A 263 -18.64 19.39 -14.12
N GLY A 264 -17.62 19.35 -14.98
CA GLY A 264 -16.28 19.83 -14.66
C GLY A 264 -15.56 18.98 -13.61
N ASP A 265 -16.06 17.78 -13.34
CA ASP A 265 -15.50 16.85 -12.36
C ASP A 265 -14.87 15.65 -13.09
N TYR A 266 -13.87 15.07 -12.44
CA TYR A 266 -13.16 13.86 -12.84
C TYR A 266 -12.93 13.00 -11.60
N ASP A 267 -13.31 11.73 -11.70
CA ASP A 267 -13.08 10.71 -10.67
C ASP A 267 -12.04 9.72 -11.22
N PRO A 268 -10.81 9.69 -10.67
CA PRO A 268 -9.77 8.75 -11.07
C PRO A 268 -9.98 7.33 -10.51
N GLY A 269 -11.00 7.10 -9.68
CA GLY A 269 -11.24 5.85 -8.96
C GLY A 269 -10.47 5.75 -7.64
N THR A 270 -10.50 4.57 -7.04
CA THR A 270 -9.87 4.31 -5.73
C THR A 270 -8.34 4.34 -5.81
N ILE A 271 -7.73 5.16 -4.96
CA ILE A 271 -6.28 5.33 -4.81
C ILE A 271 -5.80 4.55 -3.57
N SER A 272 -4.73 3.76 -3.74
CA SER A 272 -4.13 2.99 -2.64
C SER A 272 -3.47 3.90 -1.59
N VAL A 273 -3.83 3.70 -0.31
CA VAL A 273 -3.27 4.46 0.83
C VAL A 273 -2.12 3.69 1.49
N ASN A 274 -0.93 4.29 1.54
CA ASN A 274 0.25 3.68 2.16
C ASN A 274 0.36 4.04 3.64
N VAL A 275 -0.28 3.24 4.51
CA VAL A 275 -0.26 3.46 5.96
C VAL A 275 1.15 3.38 6.58
N LYS A 276 2.05 2.53 6.05
CA LYS A 276 3.45 2.42 6.51
C LYS A 276 4.25 3.70 6.25
N ALA A 277 3.85 4.46 5.23
CA ALA A 277 4.45 5.73 4.84
C ALA A 277 3.82 6.96 5.53
N GLY A 278 2.81 6.78 6.40
CA GLY A 278 2.01 7.88 6.94
C GLY A 278 0.97 8.43 5.97
N GLY A 279 0.67 7.69 4.90
CA GLY A 279 -0.36 8.01 3.90
C GLY A 279 0.11 7.95 2.46
N THR A 280 -0.79 8.33 1.55
CA THR A 280 -0.49 8.60 0.13
C THR A 280 -0.89 10.03 -0.19
N THR A 281 0.03 10.82 -0.73
CA THR A 281 -0.27 12.15 -1.24
C THR A 281 -0.60 12.07 -2.72
N VAL A 282 -1.70 12.71 -3.10
CA VAL A 282 -2.23 12.75 -4.47
C VAL A 282 -2.19 14.18 -4.94
N TRP A 283 -1.75 14.39 -6.17
CA TRP A 283 -1.75 15.66 -6.88
C TRP A 283 -2.65 15.59 -8.12
N ALA A 284 -3.19 16.74 -8.48
CA ALA A 284 -3.92 16.93 -9.72
C ALA A 284 -3.66 18.33 -10.26
N TRP A 285 -3.58 18.42 -11.58
CA TRP A 285 -3.25 19.66 -12.29
C TRP A 285 -3.93 19.71 -13.67
N THR A 286 -4.07 20.92 -14.23
CA THR A 286 -4.68 21.16 -15.54
C THR A 286 -3.90 22.23 -16.30
N GLY A 287 -3.82 22.11 -17.63
CA GLY A 287 -3.06 23.00 -18.50
C GLY A 287 -3.39 22.80 -19.98
N GLU A 288 -2.60 23.41 -20.87
CA GLU A 288 -2.64 23.13 -22.30
C GLU A 288 -1.74 21.93 -22.64
N ASN A 289 -2.02 21.25 -23.77
CA ASN A 289 -1.24 20.08 -24.18
C ASN A 289 0.24 20.42 -24.40
N GLY A 290 1.12 19.75 -23.66
CA GLY A 290 2.57 19.92 -23.63
C GLY A 290 3.05 20.86 -22.53
N ASP A 291 2.16 21.35 -21.66
CA ASP A 291 2.56 22.06 -20.45
C ASP A 291 3.09 21.05 -19.41
N GLU A 292 4.12 21.43 -18.67
CA GLU A 292 4.70 20.64 -17.57
C GLU A 292 4.46 21.34 -16.22
N VAL A 293 4.27 20.55 -15.15
CA VAL A 293 4.05 21.08 -13.80
C VAL A 293 5.33 21.16 -12.97
N GLU A 294 5.46 22.23 -12.20
CA GLU A 294 6.55 22.45 -11.23
C GLU A 294 6.00 22.48 -9.80
N ASP A 295 6.86 22.21 -8.82
CA ASP A 295 6.52 22.32 -7.39
C ASP A 295 5.94 23.71 -7.05
N GLY A 296 4.75 23.73 -6.48
CA GLY A 296 4.02 24.96 -6.17
C GLY A 296 3.50 25.73 -7.38
N GLY A 297 3.44 25.12 -8.56
CA GLY A 297 2.86 25.71 -9.77
C GLY A 297 1.41 26.17 -9.59
N GLU A 298 1.02 27.24 -10.29
CA GLU A 298 -0.36 27.73 -10.25
C GLU A 298 -1.33 26.65 -10.74
N GLY A 299 -2.32 26.30 -9.91
CA GLY A 299 -3.33 25.29 -10.23
C GLY A 299 -2.95 23.85 -9.85
N LEU A 300 -1.78 23.60 -9.24
CA LEU A 300 -1.44 22.29 -8.67
C LEU A 300 -2.15 22.11 -7.33
N ALA A 301 -3.07 21.15 -7.26
CA ALA A 301 -3.78 20.79 -6.03
C ALA A 301 -3.23 19.49 -5.45
N SER A 302 -3.30 19.33 -4.11
CA SER A 302 -2.85 18.11 -3.45
C SER A 302 -3.66 17.75 -2.20
N ILE A 303 -3.76 16.46 -1.88
CA ILE A 303 -4.34 15.93 -0.64
C ILE A 303 -3.53 14.74 -0.12
N ASN A 304 -3.39 14.60 1.21
CA ASN A 304 -2.76 13.43 1.82
C ASN A 304 -3.82 12.51 2.45
N LEU A 305 -3.85 11.25 2.05
CA LEU A 305 -4.79 10.22 2.50
C LEU A 305 -4.11 9.37 3.59
N THR A 306 -4.66 9.24 4.80
CA THR A 306 -3.88 8.76 5.98
C THR A 306 -4.43 7.54 6.76
N GLU A 307 -5.64 7.02 6.53
CA GLU A 307 -6.17 5.92 7.36
C GLU A 307 -6.84 4.75 6.59
N THR A 308 -6.50 3.52 7.02
CA THR A 308 -7.31 2.28 7.00
C THR A 308 -7.06 1.49 8.32
N ALA A 309 -7.95 0.58 8.72
CA ALA A 309 -8.00 -0.06 10.06
C ALA A 309 -6.81 -1.00 10.40
N PRO A 310 -6.42 -1.17 11.69
CA PRO A 310 -5.27 -1.99 12.12
C PRO A 310 -5.50 -3.52 12.08
N VAL A 311 -4.41 -4.29 11.88
CA VAL A 311 -4.36 -5.76 11.81
C VAL A 311 -4.07 -6.38 13.20
N SER A 312 -4.87 -7.36 13.61
CA SER A 312 -4.72 -8.09 14.89
C SER A 312 -3.67 -9.21 14.82
N ALA A 313 -2.97 -9.49 15.93
CA ALA A 313 -1.90 -10.50 15.98
C ALA A 313 -2.41 -11.92 16.31
N ASP A 314 -1.95 -12.92 15.55
CA ASP A 314 -2.28 -14.35 15.73
C ASP A 314 -1.06 -15.21 16.10
N SER A 315 0.15 -14.85 15.66
CA SER A 315 1.42 -15.56 15.98
C SER A 315 2.62 -14.60 16.09
N ALA A 316 3.84 -15.12 16.25
CA ALA A 316 5.07 -14.33 16.19
C ALA A 316 6.19 -14.98 15.38
N LYS A 317 6.87 -14.18 14.56
CA LYS A 317 8.00 -14.56 13.70
C LYS A 317 9.34 -14.18 14.35
N VAL A 318 10.31 -15.10 14.33
CA VAL A 318 11.67 -14.86 14.83
C VAL A 318 12.67 -14.84 13.67
N THR A 319 13.49 -13.80 13.60
CA THR A 319 14.52 -13.65 12.58
C THR A 319 15.86 -13.23 13.18
N THR A 320 16.95 -13.57 12.49
CA THR A 320 18.30 -13.08 12.79
C THR A 320 18.89 -12.41 11.56
N ASP A 321 19.84 -11.50 11.77
CA ASP A 321 20.61 -10.87 10.69
C ASP A 321 21.79 -11.72 10.17
N ILE A 322 21.84 -13.02 10.54
CA ILE A 322 22.85 -13.96 10.03
C ILE A 322 22.50 -14.35 8.59
N PRO A 323 23.39 -14.15 7.60
CA PRO A 323 23.14 -14.56 6.22
C PRO A 323 23.05 -16.08 6.06
N MET A 324 22.28 -16.55 5.09
CA MET A 324 22.19 -17.98 4.78
C MET A 324 23.54 -18.59 4.39
N GLY A 325 23.83 -19.80 4.91
CA GLY A 325 25.10 -20.50 4.67
C GLY A 325 26.25 -20.04 5.57
N VAL A 326 26.01 -19.08 6.46
CA VAL A 326 26.94 -18.69 7.53
C VAL A 326 26.69 -19.57 8.74
N ASP A 327 27.68 -20.37 9.12
CA ASP A 327 27.65 -21.18 10.35
C ASP A 327 28.51 -20.57 11.47
N ARG A 328 29.26 -19.50 11.19
CA ARG A 328 30.13 -18.82 12.17
C ARG A 328 30.08 -17.30 12.09
N ILE A 329 30.26 -16.69 13.26
CA ILE A 329 30.35 -15.23 13.44
C ILE A 329 31.74 -14.88 14.01
N HIS A 330 32.31 -13.74 13.63
CA HIS A 330 33.57 -13.29 14.23
C HIS A 330 33.35 -12.80 15.67
N PHE A 331 34.34 -13.03 16.55
CA PHE A 331 34.28 -12.45 17.89
C PHE A 331 34.21 -10.92 17.83
N GLY A 332 33.36 -10.34 18.68
CA GLY A 332 33.08 -8.90 18.70
C GLY A 332 31.98 -8.43 17.75
N ASP A 333 31.58 -9.25 16.77
CA ASP A 333 30.38 -8.95 15.98
C ASP A 333 29.11 -9.13 16.82
N THR A 334 28.03 -8.50 16.37
CA THR A 334 26.74 -8.50 17.04
C THR A 334 25.68 -9.05 16.11
N VAL A 335 24.94 -10.04 16.59
CA VAL A 335 23.77 -10.61 15.91
C VAL A 335 22.52 -10.00 16.51
N THR A 336 21.64 -9.45 15.67
CA THR A 336 20.34 -8.93 16.07
C THR A 336 19.28 -10.00 15.87
N VAL A 337 18.57 -10.33 16.94
CA VAL A 337 17.40 -11.20 16.90
C VAL A 337 16.15 -10.32 17.00
N THR A 338 15.25 -10.49 16.03
CA THR A 338 13.97 -9.78 15.98
C THR A 338 12.82 -10.75 16.21
N ILE A 339 11.88 -10.36 17.07
CA ILE A 339 10.58 -11.00 17.25
C ILE A 339 9.52 -10.02 16.75
N GLN A 340 8.72 -10.42 15.77
CA GLN A 340 7.67 -9.61 15.15
C GLN A 340 6.32 -10.29 15.36
N LEU A 341 5.33 -9.57 15.88
CA LEU A 341 3.95 -10.02 15.88
C LEU A 341 3.43 -10.05 14.45
N VAL A 342 2.74 -11.13 14.11
CA VAL A 342 2.15 -11.29 12.80
C VAL A 342 0.69 -11.73 12.92
N GLY A 343 -0.15 -11.19 12.04
CA GLY A 343 -1.55 -11.57 11.89
C GLY A 343 -1.69 -12.69 10.86
N ALA A 344 -2.90 -12.83 10.31
CA ALA A 344 -3.13 -13.74 9.20
C ALA A 344 -2.16 -13.45 8.03
N MET A 345 -1.60 -14.51 7.43
CA MET A 345 -0.67 -14.44 6.29
C MET A 345 0.59 -13.62 6.58
N ASP A 346 1.17 -13.77 7.77
CA ASP A 346 2.43 -13.12 8.14
C ASP A 346 2.43 -11.58 8.09
N ALA A 347 1.24 -10.96 7.98
CA ALA A 347 1.11 -9.51 7.97
C ALA A 347 1.59 -8.91 9.29
N ASP A 348 2.39 -7.86 9.23
CA ASP A 348 2.88 -7.16 10.44
C ASP A 348 1.68 -6.70 11.28
N ALA A 349 1.46 -7.35 12.42
CA ALA A 349 0.37 -7.02 13.33
C ALA A 349 0.84 -6.01 14.37
N VAL A 350 -0.07 -5.15 14.81
CA VAL A 350 0.24 -4.16 15.85
C VAL A 350 0.05 -4.76 17.24
N ARG A 351 0.64 -4.11 18.24
CA ARG A 351 0.52 -4.51 19.65
C ARG A 351 -0.95 -4.47 20.10
N ASP A 352 -1.39 -5.52 20.80
CA ASP A 352 -2.74 -5.60 21.36
C ASP A 352 -2.91 -4.68 22.58
N ASP A 353 -4.16 -4.30 22.89
CA ASP A 353 -4.52 -3.47 24.04
C ASP A 353 -4.06 -4.06 25.40
N GLY A 354 -3.86 -5.38 25.47
CA GLY A 354 -3.37 -6.08 26.67
C GLY A 354 -1.85 -6.01 26.87
N GLY A 355 -1.10 -5.59 25.84
CA GLY A 355 0.35 -5.62 25.78
C GLY A 355 0.94 -7.01 25.59
N ASN A 356 1.88 -7.15 24.65
CA ASN A 356 2.55 -8.40 24.32
C ASN A 356 3.99 -8.38 24.84
N SER A 357 4.47 -9.49 25.42
CA SER A 357 5.85 -9.61 25.92
C SER A 357 6.41 -11.03 25.82
N TYR A 358 7.74 -11.11 25.64
CA TYR A 358 8.50 -12.35 25.46
C TYR A 358 9.62 -12.49 26.49
N ARG A 359 9.84 -13.70 26.97
CA ARG A 359 10.99 -14.08 27.81
C ARG A 359 12.05 -14.75 26.95
N VAL A 360 13.25 -14.20 26.99
CA VAL A 360 14.43 -14.72 26.29
C VAL A 360 15.40 -15.27 27.31
N VAL A 361 15.78 -16.55 27.18
CA VAL A 361 16.83 -17.19 27.97
C VAL A 361 18.03 -17.43 27.06
N THR A 362 19.22 -17.00 27.47
CA THR A 362 20.46 -17.25 26.72
C THR A 362 21.45 -18.04 27.57
N GLN A 363 22.12 -19.03 26.99
CA GLN A 363 23.13 -19.89 27.61
C GLN A 363 24.40 -19.88 26.77
N ARG A 364 25.57 -19.67 27.38
CA ARG A 364 26.86 -19.63 26.67
C ARG A 364 27.74 -20.84 27.01
N ASN A 365 28.37 -21.42 26.00
CA ASN A 365 29.35 -22.50 26.11
C ASN A 365 30.65 -22.10 25.41
N THR A 366 31.79 -22.19 26.11
CA THR A 366 33.10 -21.75 25.61
C THR A 366 34.05 -22.93 25.43
N ASP A 367 34.58 -23.11 24.22
CA ASP A 367 35.63 -24.05 23.88
C ASP A 367 36.93 -23.26 23.64
N ARG A 368 37.99 -23.53 24.41
CA ARG A 368 39.30 -22.86 24.27
C ARG A 368 40.34 -23.75 23.62
N ASN A 369 41.18 -23.16 22.77
CA ASN A 369 42.39 -23.75 22.22
C ASN A 369 42.20 -25.14 21.57
N ILE A 370 41.09 -25.33 20.84
CA ILE A 370 40.78 -26.61 20.17
C ILE A 370 41.67 -26.82 18.94
N GLU A 371 42.05 -28.08 18.66
CA GLU A 371 43.03 -28.42 17.61
C GLU A 371 42.45 -28.44 16.19
N ASN A 372 41.14 -28.61 16.07
CA ASN A 372 40.41 -28.54 14.81
C ASN A 372 38.94 -28.23 15.09
N ASP A 373 38.23 -27.76 14.07
CA ASP A 373 36.84 -27.31 14.13
C ASP A 373 35.84 -28.40 14.57
N ASN A 374 36.19 -29.67 14.37
CA ASN A 374 35.38 -30.83 14.73
C ASN A 374 35.88 -31.52 16.01
N GLY A 375 36.87 -30.91 16.69
CA GLY A 375 37.53 -31.49 17.84
C GLY A 375 36.55 -31.56 19.00
N ASP A 376 36.44 -32.75 19.60
CA ASP A 376 35.81 -32.87 20.91
C ASP A 376 36.61 -32.01 21.91
N PRO A 377 35.95 -31.17 22.71
CA PRO A 377 36.65 -30.24 23.60
C PRO A 377 37.55 -31.01 24.57
N THR A 378 38.86 -30.78 24.49
CA THR A 378 39.81 -31.26 25.50
C THR A 378 39.64 -30.39 26.74
N ALA A 379 38.70 -30.79 27.61
CA ALA A 379 38.22 -30.09 28.80
C ALA A 379 37.35 -28.85 28.49
N ALA A 380 36.03 -29.08 28.43
CA ALA A 380 35.04 -28.00 28.48
C ALA A 380 35.05 -27.36 29.87
N ASP A 381 35.58 -26.13 29.99
CA ASP A 381 35.23 -25.25 31.11
C ASP A 381 33.82 -24.71 30.85
N ALA A 382 32.82 -25.55 31.12
CA ALA A 382 31.41 -25.16 31.09
C ALA A 382 31.20 -24.05 32.13
N THR A 383 31.21 -22.80 31.67
CA THR A 383 30.74 -21.67 32.45
C THR A 383 29.28 -21.46 32.06
N GLU A 384 28.34 -21.92 32.90
CA GLU A 384 26.92 -21.59 32.73
C GLU A 384 26.71 -20.10 33.05
N ASP A 385 26.96 -19.25 32.05
CA ASP A 385 26.43 -17.89 32.05
C ASP A 385 25.04 -17.95 31.39
N VAL A 386 24.00 -17.91 32.22
CA VAL A 386 22.61 -17.95 31.80
C VAL A 386 21.98 -16.60 32.11
N SER A 387 21.56 -15.86 31.07
CA SER A 387 20.76 -14.63 31.22
C SER A 387 19.30 -14.90 30.93
N THR A 388 18.40 -14.18 31.61
CA THR A 388 16.96 -14.20 31.34
C THR A 388 16.43 -12.79 31.32
N ASP A 389 15.88 -12.38 30.19
CA ASP A 389 15.31 -11.05 29.96
C ASP A 389 13.83 -11.17 29.57
N VAL A 390 13.02 -10.17 29.97
CA VAL A 390 11.62 -10.04 29.53
C VAL A 390 11.52 -8.76 28.73
N LEU A 391 11.11 -8.87 27.47
CA LEU A 391 11.08 -7.78 26.51
C LEU A 391 9.63 -7.47 26.13
N GLU A 392 9.30 -6.18 26.08
CA GLU A 392 7.98 -5.70 25.67
C GLU A 392 7.97 -5.37 24.18
N VAL A 393 6.87 -5.71 23.52
CA VAL A 393 6.62 -5.39 22.11
C VAL A 393 6.29 -3.89 21.97
N ASP A 394 6.85 -3.23 20.96
CA ASP A 394 6.59 -1.82 20.66
C ASP A 394 5.25 -1.59 19.91
N ALA A 395 4.92 -0.34 19.59
CA ALA A 395 3.66 0.00 18.92
C ALA A 395 3.52 -0.59 17.50
N SER A 396 4.63 -0.98 16.87
CA SER A 396 4.66 -1.61 15.54
C SER A 396 4.56 -3.14 15.59
N GLY A 397 4.37 -3.72 16.79
CA GLY A 397 4.34 -5.17 16.96
C GLY A 397 5.74 -5.81 17.03
N LYS A 398 6.81 -5.03 17.20
CA LYS A 398 8.19 -5.52 17.14
C LYS A 398 8.91 -5.52 18.49
N VAL A 399 9.85 -6.45 18.68
CA VAL A 399 10.87 -6.39 19.74
C VAL A 399 12.19 -7.01 19.29
N THR A 400 13.32 -6.46 19.75
CA THR A 400 14.67 -6.90 19.34
C THR A 400 15.61 -7.08 20.52
N PHE A 401 16.52 -8.05 20.43
CA PHE A 401 17.66 -8.17 21.33
C PHE A 401 18.93 -8.58 20.58
N THR A 402 20.09 -8.39 21.20
CA THR A 402 21.38 -8.60 20.54
C THR A 402 22.21 -9.66 21.24
N ILE A 403 22.93 -10.47 20.46
CA ILE A 403 23.88 -11.47 20.93
C ILE A 403 25.28 -11.11 20.43
N THR A 404 26.25 -11.10 21.34
CA THR A 404 27.67 -10.91 21.02
C THR A 404 28.54 -11.77 21.94
N ALA A 405 29.70 -12.19 21.46
CA ALA A 405 30.71 -12.91 22.24
C ALA A 405 32.10 -12.31 22.04
N SER A 406 32.86 -12.23 23.13
CA SER A 406 34.28 -11.87 23.11
C SER A 406 35.13 -13.12 22.94
N ASP A 407 36.31 -12.94 22.33
CA ASP A 407 37.33 -13.97 22.24
C ASP A 407 37.81 -14.40 23.64
N PRO A 408 37.76 -15.70 23.99
CA PRO A 408 38.18 -16.19 25.29
C PRO A 408 39.71 -16.29 25.48
N ASP A 409 40.53 -16.32 24.43
CA ASP A 409 42.00 -16.27 24.47
C ASP A 409 42.56 -15.35 23.35
N PRO A 410 42.57 -14.02 23.57
CA PRO A 410 43.01 -13.06 22.56
C PRO A 410 44.52 -13.10 22.29
N THR A 411 45.29 -14.02 22.89
CA THR A 411 46.75 -14.08 22.79
C THR A 411 47.29 -15.11 21.80
N ASP A 412 46.37 -15.83 21.16
CA ASP A 412 46.64 -16.87 20.18
C ASP A 412 47.08 -16.30 18.81
N ARG A 413 47.44 -17.16 17.85
CA ARG A 413 47.98 -16.75 16.53
C ARG A 413 46.91 -16.51 15.47
N ASN A 414 45.64 -16.76 15.74
CA ASN A 414 44.57 -16.50 14.78
C ASN A 414 44.00 -15.08 14.93
N ASN A 415 44.34 -14.37 16.00
CA ASN A 415 44.01 -12.97 16.22
C ASN A 415 44.94 -11.97 15.49
N ALA A 416 44.40 -10.78 15.20
CA ALA A 416 45.08 -9.73 14.43
C ALA A 416 46.33 -9.13 15.13
N ASP A 417 46.47 -9.36 16.43
CA ASP A 417 47.53 -8.83 17.31
C ASP A 417 48.47 -9.93 17.87
N GLY A 418 48.33 -11.19 17.44
CA GLY A 418 49.02 -12.36 18.00
C GLY A 418 50.55 -12.34 17.88
N THR A 419 51.24 -11.74 18.87
CA THR A 419 52.66 -11.98 19.13
C THR A 419 52.82 -13.01 20.24
N SER A 420 53.09 -14.28 19.92
CA SER A 420 53.56 -15.26 20.90
C SER A 420 54.39 -16.41 20.28
N GLY A 421 55.18 -17.07 21.14
CA GLY A 421 56.45 -17.77 20.86
C GLY A 421 56.39 -19.07 20.03
N GLU A 422 57.57 -19.55 19.64
CA GLU A 422 57.84 -20.50 18.54
C GLU A 422 57.17 -21.89 18.56
N SER A 423 56.30 -22.24 19.52
CA SER A 423 55.80 -23.62 19.68
C SER A 423 54.29 -23.86 19.53
N ASP A 424 53.43 -22.84 19.43
CA ASP A 424 51.99 -23.09 19.32
C ASP A 424 51.51 -23.32 17.88
N THR A 425 50.96 -24.51 17.65
CA THR A 425 50.12 -24.87 16.51
C THR A 425 48.91 -23.93 16.43
N PHE A 426 48.32 -23.68 15.25
CA PHE A 426 47.06 -22.93 15.12
C PHE A 426 45.98 -23.55 15.99
N LYS A 427 45.71 -22.94 17.15
CA LYS A 427 44.61 -23.30 18.03
C LYS A 427 43.43 -22.39 17.69
N ILE A 428 42.22 -22.88 17.88
CA ILE A 428 40.98 -22.16 17.57
C ILE A 428 40.21 -21.99 18.86
N ASP A 429 39.53 -20.87 19.01
CA ASP A 429 38.54 -20.60 20.05
C ASP A 429 37.13 -20.56 19.47
N ARG A 430 36.17 -21.00 20.28
CA ARG A 430 34.75 -21.03 19.90
C ARG A 430 33.83 -20.76 21.07
N VAL A 431 32.87 -19.85 20.90
CA VAL A 431 31.78 -19.61 21.85
C VAL A 431 30.44 -19.93 21.18
N ARG A 432 29.69 -20.86 21.76
CA ARG A 432 28.33 -21.20 21.33
C ARG A 432 27.32 -20.53 22.26
N VAL A 433 26.47 -19.67 21.72
CA VAL A 433 25.40 -19.01 22.45
C VAL A 433 24.07 -19.62 22.03
N THR A 434 23.44 -20.34 22.94
CA THR A 434 22.14 -20.96 22.75
C THR A 434 21.05 -20.08 23.34
N PHE A 435 20.02 -19.71 22.59
CA PHE A 435 18.89 -18.92 23.09
C PHE A 435 17.55 -19.64 22.91
N THR A 436 16.62 -19.37 23.83
CA THR A 436 15.25 -19.90 23.84
C THR A 436 14.28 -18.76 24.13
N ILE A 437 13.17 -18.71 23.39
CA ILE A 437 12.13 -17.69 23.50
C ILE A 437 10.84 -18.34 24.01
N THR A 438 10.17 -17.69 24.95
CA THR A 438 8.88 -18.15 25.52
C THR A 438 7.92 -16.99 25.75
N THR A 439 6.62 -17.21 25.58
CA THR A 439 5.57 -16.20 25.78
C THR A 439 5.37 -15.87 27.27
N VAL A 440 5.03 -14.62 27.59
CA VAL A 440 4.78 -14.18 28.99
C VAL A 440 3.37 -13.67 29.21
N SER A 441 3.03 -12.48 28.72
CA SER A 441 1.69 -11.89 28.82
C SER A 441 1.26 -11.37 27.46
N GLY A 442 0.06 -11.76 27.01
CA GLY A 442 -0.47 -11.35 25.70
C GLY A 442 0.34 -11.79 24.48
N GLY A 443 1.54 -12.35 24.66
CA GLY A 443 2.38 -12.81 23.55
C GLY A 443 1.75 -13.99 22.83
N GLN A 444 1.80 -13.97 21.50
CA GLN A 444 1.43 -15.09 20.66
C GLN A 444 2.59 -16.09 20.58
N ASP A 445 2.29 -17.37 20.39
CA ASP A 445 3.30 -18.41 20.27
C ASP A 445 4.17 -18.18 19.02
N VAL A 446 5.45 -18.54 19.13
CA VAL A 446 6.38 -18.47 17.99
C VAL A 446 6.03 -19.60 17.02
N ASP A 447 5.81 -19.25 15.76
CA ASP A 447 5.51 -20.22 14.69
C ASP A 447 6.80 -20.61 13.93
N ASP A 448 7.04 -21.91 13.86
CA ASP A 448 8.25 -22.52 13.29
C ASP A 448 8.31 -22.49 11.79
N ALA A 449 7.14 -22.57 11.16
CA ALA A 449 7.03 -22.61 9.71
C ALA A 449 7.34 -21.24 9.10
N ILE A 450 6.96 -20.18 9.82
CA ILE A 450 7.10 -18.78 9.42
C ILE A 450 8.46 -18.20 9.83
N SER A 451 9.05 -18.75 10.88
CA SER A 451 10.33 -18.31 11.41
C SER A 451 11.50 -18.83 10.56
N SER A 452 12.47 -17.95 10.28
CA SER A 452 13.75 -18.35 9.68
C SER A 452 14.58 -19.28 10.58
N THR A 453 14.12 -19.51 11.81
CA THR A 453 14.71 -20.39 12.81
C THR A 453 13.65 -21.29 13.44
N THR A 454 13.89 -22.59 13.57
CA THR A 454 12.95 -23.54 14.18
C THR A 454 12.66 -23.22 15.67
N SER A 455 11.47 -23.49 16.22
CA SER A 455 11.23 -23.42 17.68
C SER A 455 12.13 -24.40 18.36
N GLY A 456 12.78 -23.88 19.38
CA GLY A 456 13.74 -24.61 20.18
C GLY A 456 14.93 -23.75 20.53
N ALA A 457 15.90 -24.43 21.11
CA ALA A 457 17.15 -23.81 21.54
C ALA A 457 18.02 -23.55 20.29
N GLN A 458 18.12 -22.28 19.88
CA GLN A 458 18.89 -21.86 18.70
C GLN A 458 20.32 -21.56 19.10
N THR A 459 21.32 -22.04 18.35
CA THR A 459 22.74 -21.88 18.72
C THR A 459 23.50 -21.08 17.67
N ILE A 460 24.07 -19.95 18.11
CA ILE A 460 24.98 -19.12 17.31
C ILE A 460 26.42 -19.45 17.74
N ALA A 461 27.31 -19.71 16.78
CA ALA A 461 28.72 -19.99 17.05
C ALA A 461 29.61 -18.81 16.65
N PHE A 462 30.34 -18.26 17.61
CA PHE A 462 31.40 -17.29 17.41
C PHE A 462 32.75 -18.01 17.38
N SER A 463 33.65 -17.65 16.46
CA SER A 463 34.95 -18.30 16.35
C SER A 463 35.98 -17.43 15.62
N ASP A 464 37.24 -17.60 15.99
CA ASP A 464 38.44 -17.03 15.37
C ASP A 464 39.09 -17.95 14.30
N ALA A 465 38.44 -19.07 13.97
CA ALA A 465 38.94 -19.99 12.94
C ALA A 465 39.25 -19.26 11.63
N ARG A 466 40.28 -19.68 10.90
CA ARG A 466 40.63 -19.07 9.63
C ARG A 466 39.58 -19.38 8.56
N SER A 467 39.21 -18.39 7.74
CA SER A 467 38.39 -18.57 6.54
C SER A 467 38.86 -19.78 5.73
N ARG A 468 37.93 -20.69 5.43
CA ARG A 468 38.18 -21.85 4.57
C ARG A 468 38.19 -21.40 3.12
N ALA A 469 39.01 -22.06 2.30
CA ALA A 469 39.01 -21.85 0.85
C ALA A 469 37.95 -22.71 0.13
N VAL A 470 37.15 -23.45 0.90
CA VAL A 470 36.08 -24.33 0.42
C VAL A 470 34.75 -23.60 0.65
N PRO A 471 33.81 -23.64 -0.29
CA PRO A 471 32.47 -23.11 -0.08
C PRO A 471 31.76 -23.83 1.08
N ASP A 472 31.28 -23.06 2.06
CA ASP A 472 30.37 -23.57 3.08
C ASP A 472 28.90 -23.20 2.74
N GLY A 473 28.70 -22.21 1.87
CA GLY A 473 27.39 -21.85 1.35
C GLY A 473 27.42 -21.19 -0.03
N ALA A 474 26.31 -21.26 -0.73
CA ALA A 474 26.05 -20.45 -1.91
C ALA A 474 24.60 -19.95 -1.94
N THR A 475 24.38 -18.84 -2.62
CA THR A 475 23.04 -18.34 -2.95
C THR A 475 22.91 -18.15 -4.45
N ILE A 476 21.76 -18.52 -5.01
CA ILE A 476 21.40 -18.25 -6.41
C ILE A 476 20.31 -17.19 -6.41
N THR A 477 20.59 -16.05 -7.04
CA THR A 477 19.65 -14.95 -7.20
C THR A 477 19.35 -14.78 -8.69
N PRO A 478 18.20 -15.26 -9.19
CA PRO A 478 17.77 -14.98 -10.54
C PRO A 478 17.42 -13.48 -10.69
N THR A 479 17.46 -12.94 -11.91
CA THR A 479 17.08 -11.54 -12.14
C THR A 479 15.57 -11.32 -11.95
N VAL A 480 14.78 -12.37 -12.16
CA VAL A 480 13.33 -12.47 -11.97
C VAL A 480 13.03 -13.92 -11.55
N ASP A 481 11.92 -14.21 -10.88
CA ASP A 481 11.62 -15.60 -10.45
C ASP A 481 11.05 -16.48 -11.57
N PHE A 482 10.56 -15.88 -12.66
CA PHE A 482 10.04 -16.61 -13.81
C PHE A 482 10.20 -15.83 -15.12
N LEU A 483 10.14 -16.56 -16.24
CA LEU A 483 10.07 -15.99 -17.58
C LEU A 483 9.05 -16.77 -18.44
N THR A 484 8.44 -16.08 -19.40
CA THR A 484 7.64 -16.74 -20.43
C THR A 484 8.52 -17.70 -21.24
N ARG A 485 8.04 -18.92 -21.46
CA ARG A 485 8.72 -19.89 -22.33
C ARG A 485 8.92 -19.33 -23.75
N PRO A 486 9.97 -19.73 -24.47
CA PRO A 486 10.12 -19.37 -25.87
C PRO A 486 9.04 -20.08 -26.72
N MET A 487 8.27 -19.32 -27.52
CA MET A 487 7.30 -19.89 -28.47
C MET A 487 7.99 -20.59 -29.66
N SER A 488 9.22 -20.17 -29.98
CA SER A 488 10.12 -20.85 -30.92
C SER A 488 11.57 -20.50 -30.57
N GLY A 489 12.52 -21.40 -30.84
CA GLY A 489 13.93 -21.18 -30.51
C GLY A 489 14.23 -21.29 -29.02
N SER A 490 15.01 -20.34 -28.48
CA SER A 490 15.50 -20.35 -27.09
C SER A 490 15.24 -19.02 -26.38
N ALA A 491 14.96 -19.06 -25.09
CA ALA A 491 14.96 -17.90 -24.21
C ALA A 491 16.28 -17.83 -23.42
N SER A 492 16.68 -16.64 -22.98
CA SER A 492 17.87 -16.44 -22.15
C SER A 492 17.48 -15.98 -20.76
N ASN A 493 18.13 -16.53 -19.74
CA ASN A 493 18.02 -16.08 -18.36
C ASN A 493 19.42 -15.77 -17.83
N VAL A 494 19.52 -14.85 -16.87
CA VAL A 494 20.75 -14.50 -16.18
C VAL A 494 20.51 -14.59 -14.68
N VAL A 495 21.35 -15.37 -14.01
CA VAL A 495 21.33 -15.51 -12.55
C VAL A 495 22.68 -15.06 -11.98
N THR A 496 22.66 -14.60 -10.74
CA THR A 496 23.87 -14.31 -9.95
C THR A 496 24.05 -15.41 -8.93
N VAL A 497 25.20 -16.06 -8.91
CA VAL A 497 25.57 -17.00 -7.86
C VAL A 497 26.60 -16.33 -6.96
N THR A 498 26.36 -16.31 -5.66
CA THR A 498 27.33 -15.81 -4.67
C THR A 498 27.77 -16.99 -3.81
N VAL A 499 29.08 -17.18 -3.70
CA VAL A 499 29.70 -18.28 -2.97
C VAL A 499 30.45 -17.71 -1.77
N VAL A 500 30.14 -18.23 -0.58
CA VAL A 500 30.66 -17.73 0.69
C VAL A 500 31.40 -18.80 1.49
N ASP A 501 32.33 -18.35 2.34
CA ASP A 501 32.96 -19.16 3.38
C ASP A 501 32.09 -19.26 4.64
N GLN A 502 32.59 -19.92 5.68
CA GLN A 502 31.90 -20.10 6.97
C GLN A 502 31.47 -18.80 7.68
N TYR A 503 32.06 -17.66 7.30
CA TYR A 503 31.79 -16.33 7.86
C TYR A 503 30.94 -15.45 6.93
N GLY A 504 30.47 -15.99 5.80
CA GLY A 504 29.69 -15.23 4.82
C GLY A 504 30.55 -14.39 3.88
N LYS A 505 31.88 -14.54 3.90
CA LYS A 505 32.78 -13.79 3.03
C LYS A 505 32.85 -14.44 1.66
N GLY A 506 32.68 -13.61 0.63
CA GLY A 506 32.77 -14.04 -0.77
C GLY A 506 34.11 -14.70 -1.13
N ILE A 507 34.06 -15.90 -1.70
CA ILE A 507 35.24 -16.65 -2.13
C ILE A 507 35.59 -16.26 -3.56
N ARG A 508 36.71 -15.56 -3.76
CA ARG A 508 37.19 -15.11 -5.08
C ARG A 508 37.80 -16.23 -5.92
N GLY A 509 37.54 -16.20 -7.23
CA GLY A 509 38.19 -17.07 -8.22
C GLY A 509 37.69 -18.51 -8.20
N HIS A 510 36.65 -18.80 -7.44
CA HIS A 510 36.07 -20.13 -7.29
C HIS A 510 35.26 -20.49 -8.53
N SER A 511 35.45 -21.70 -9.06
CA SER A 511 34.76 -22.16 -10.26
C SER A 511 33.35 -22.61 -9.92
N VAL A 512 32.35 -22.01 -10.57
CA VAL A 512 30.93 -22.32 -10.39
C VAL A 512 30.34 -22.72 -11.73
N ARG A 513 29.61 -23.83 -11.75
CA ARG A 513 28.80 -24.25 -12.89
C ARG A 513 27.36 -24.51 -12.44
N LEU A 514 26.42 -23.93 -13.18
CA LEU A 514 25.02 -24.23 -13.00
C LEU A 514 24.65 -25.54 -13.69
N SER A 515 23.81 -26.30 -13.03
CA SER A 515 23.02 -27.37 -13.62
C SER A 515 21.54 -27.18 -13.29
N SER A 516 20.70 -28.02 -13.89
CA SER A 516 19.26 -28.02 -13.72
C SER A 516 18.79 -29.44 -13.46
N THR A 517 17.77 -29.58 -12.60
CA THR A 517 17.18 -30.87 -12.25
C THR A 517 15.77 -31.08 -12.83
N HIS A 518 15.31 -30.22 -13.75
CA HIS A 518 13.97 -30.41 -14.35
C HIS A 518 13.85 -31.78 -15.04
N ASP A 519 12.63 -32.34 -15.12
CA ASP A 519 12.37 -33.64 -15.77
C ASP A 519 12.79 -33.60 -17.25
N PRO A 520 13.85 -34.33 -17.66
CA PRO A 520 14.42 -34.21 -19.00
C PRO A 520 13.62 -35.05 -20.00
N SER A 521 12.57 -34.47 -20.57
CA SER A 521 11.95 -34.97 -21.81
C SER A 521 12.70 -34.45 -23.04
N SER A 522 12.51 -35.06 -24.22
CA SER A 522 13.20 -34.66 -25.46
C SER A 522 12.98 -33.21 -25.90
N ASP A 523 12.00 -32.55 -25.30
CA ASP A 523 11.49 -31.25 -25.71
C ASP A 523 11.75 -30.16 -24.66
N ARG A 524 12.55 -30.41 -23.61
CA ARG A 524 12.95 -29.45 -22.56
C ARG A 524 14.44 -29.54 -22.30
N SER A 525 15.18 -28.44 -22.46
CA SER A 525 16.62 -28.41 -22.26
C SER A 525 17.13 -27.04 -21.86
N SER A 526 17.86 -26.98 -20.75
CA SER A 526 18.69 -25.85 -20.34
C SER A 526 20.14 -26.08 -20.78
N THR A 527 20.68 -25.15 -21.56
CA THR A 527 22.09 -25.14 -21.95
C THR A 527 22.84 -24.12 -21.12
N PHE A 528 23.67 -24.61 -20.21
CA PHE A 528 24.53 -23.79 -19.38
C PHE A 528 25.91 -23.61 -20.03
N PRO A 529 26.54 -22.43 -19.88
CA PRO A 529 27.93 -22.25 -20.28
C PRO A 529 28.86 -23.12 -19.44
N VAL A 530 30.11 -23.24 -19.89
CA VAL A 530 31.19 -23.81 -19.07
C VAL A 530 31.34 -23.05 -17.74
N ALA A 531 31.96 -23.69 -16.76
CA ALA A 531 32.16 -23.13 -15.43
C ALA A 531 32.81 -21.73 -15.49
N ARG A 532 32.39 -20.84 -14.60
CA ARG A 532 32.88 -19.46 -14.51
C ARG A 532 33.43 -19.19 -13.12
N SER A 533 34.51 -18.42 -13.04
CA SER A 533 35.11 -18.03 -11.77
C SER A 533 34.38 -16.85 -11.14
N THR A 534 34.22 -16.88 -9.82
CA THR A 534 33.73 -15.77 -9.01
C THR A 534 34.69 -14.58 -9.03
N ASP A 535 34.13 -13.38 -8.90
CA ASP A 535 34.86 -12.13 -8.78
C ASP A 535 35.38 -11.88 -7.35
N SER A 536 35.83 -10.66 -7.06
CA SER A 536 36.34 -10.29 -5.73
C SER A 536 35.30 -10.31 -4.61
N SER A 537 34.00 -10.26 -4.92
CA SER A 537 32.92 -10.38 -3.92
C SER A 537 32.41 -11.81 -3.79
N GLY A 538 33.04 -12.78 -4.48
CA GLY A 538 32.57 -14.16 -4.48
C GLY A 538 31.34 -14.38 -5.36
N SER A 539 31.00 -13.42 -6.22
CA SER A 539 29.82 -13.49 -7.08
C SER A 539 30.19 -13.81 -8.52
N VAL A 540 29.27 -14.45 -9.25
CA VAL A 540 29.40 -14.69 -10.68
C VAL A 540 28.04 -14.63 -11.35
N ARG A 541 27.94 -13.86 -12.44
CA ARG A 541 26.74 -13.82 -13.28
C ARG A 541 26.82 -14.89 -14.35
N ILE A 542 25.83 -15.76 -14.43
CA ILE A 542 25.78 -16.87 -15.38
C ILE A 542 24.50 -16.72 -16.21
N GLY A 543 24.70 -16.45 -17.49
CA GLY A 543 23.62 -16.49 -18.48
C GLY A 543 23.50 -17.90 -19.05
N TYR A 544 22.28 -18.39 -19.19
CA TYR A 544 21.99 -19.69 -19.79
C TYR A 544 20.78 -19.59 -20.73
N THR A 545 20.65 -20.56 -21.63
CA THR A 545 19.53 -20.60 -22.57
C THR A 545 18.63 -21.79 -22.29
N TYR A 546 17.33 -21.56 -22.41
CA TYR A 546 16.32 -22.60 -22.28
C TYR A 546 15.57 -22.82 -23.59
N THR A 547 15.32 -24.07 -23.94
CA THR A 547 14.44 -24.47 -25.04
C THR A 547 13.41 -25.47 -24.52
N GLY A 548 12.12 -25.22 -24.71
CA GLY A 548 11.10 -26.22 -24.45
C GLY A 548 9.73 -25.73 -24.02
N ALA A 549 8.87 -26.69 -23.66
CA ALA A 549 7.55 -26.42 -23.09
C ALA A 549 7.65 -25.86 -21.66
N GLY A 550 6.56 -25.33 -21.09
CA GLY A 550 6.60 -24.81 -19.72
C GLY A 550 7.09 -25.86 -18.71
N SER A 551 7.98 -25.47 -17.79
CA SER A 551 8.62 -26.38 -16.82
C SER A 551 9.02 -25.64 -15.54
N VAL A 552 8.95 -26.35 -14.42
CA VAL A 552 9.65 -25.98 -13.18
C VAL A 552 11.09 -26.45 -13.31
N GLU A 553 12.05 -25.60 -12.95
CA GLU A 553 13.49 -25.87 -13.02
C GLU A 553 14.13 -25.56 -11.68
N SER A 554 14.69 -26.56 -10.99
CA SER A 554 15.59 -26.27 -9.85
C SER A 554 17.01 -26.08 -10.38
N LEU A 555 17.50 -24.85 -10.27
CA LEU A 555 18.88 -24.51 -10.54
C LEU A 555 19.75 -24.98 -9.40
N VAL A 556 20.88 -25.61 -9.73
CA VAL A 556 21.86 -26.07 -8.76
C VAL A 556 23.21 -25.45 -9.08
N ALA A 557 23.80 -24.75 -8.11
CA ALA A 557 25.17 -24.27 -8.16
C ALA A 557 26.09 -25.41 -7.74
N ASN A 558 26.92 -25.85 -8.68
CA ASN A 558 27.88 -26.91 -8.46
C ASN A 558 29.29 -26.35 -8.52
N THR A 559 30.15 -26.96 -7.73
CA THR A 559 31.59 -26.75 -7.75
C THR A 559 32.32 -28.06 -7.96
N SER A 560 33.53 -28.02 -8.52
CA SER A 560 34.41 -29.18 -8.58
C SER A 560 34.81 -29.59 -7.16
N SER A 561 34.67 -30.88 -6.82
CA SER A 561 35.18 -31.38 -5.54
C SER A 561 36.71 -31.24 -5.47
N ILE A 562 37.19 -30.45 -4.50
CA ILE A 562 38.47 -30.36 -3.76
C ILE A 562 39.84 -30.71 -4.44
N ALA A 563 39.94 -31.42 -5.57
CA ALA A 563 41.18 -32.04 -6.02
C ALA A 563 41.91 -31.36 -7.19
N ASP A 564 41.29 -30.49 -7.99
CA ASP A 564 41.98 -29.91 -9.15
C ASP A 564 42.62 -28.55 -8.83
N GLN A 565 43.72 -28.61 -8.06
CA GLN A 565 44.64 -27.48 -7.98
C GLN A 565 45.33 -27.29 -9.32
N GLY A 566 44.81 -26.35 -10.12
CA GLY A 566 45.62 -25.61 -11.08
C GLY A 566 45.49 -26.01 -12.55
N ASN A 567 44.57 -26.89 -12.94
CA ASN A 567 44.26 -27.09 -14.35
C ASN A 567 42.95 -26.40 -14.71
N ASN A 568 43.06 -25.17 -15.24
CA ASN A 568 41.96 -24.44 -15.87
C ASN A 568 41.58 -25.12 -17.20
N ASP A 569 41.10 -26.36 -17.14
CA ASP A 569 40.58 -27.06 -18.33
C ASP A 569 39.07 -26.76 -18.46
N PRO A 570 38.65 -25.98 -19.47
CA PRO A 570 37.24 -25.68 -19.70
C PRO A 570 36.43 -26.89 -20.22
N THR A 571 37.04 -28.08 -20.33
CA THR A 571 36.42 -29.31 -20.86
C THR A 571 36.08 -30.37 -19.81
N ASP A 572 36.21 -30.06 -18.52
CA ASP A 572 35.92 -31.03 -17.45
C ASP A 572 34.49 -31.60 -17.55
N ASP A 573 34.44 -32.91 -17.83
CA ASP A 573 33.23 -33.70 -18.04
C ASP A 573 32.38 -33.74 -16.76
N VAL A 574 31.06 -33.83 -16.97
CA VAL A 574 29.94 -33.64 -16.02
C VAL A 574 29.96 -34.57 -14.78
N GLU A 575 30.94 -35.45 -14.60
CA GLU A 575 30.93 -36.51 -13.58
C GLU A 575 31.59 -36.17 -12.22
N THR A 576 32.23 -35.00 -12.02
CA THR A 576 32.97 -34.67 -10.76
C THR A 576 32.48 -33.45 -9.99
N LEU A 577 31.34 -32.86 -10.39
CA LEU A 577 30.78 -31.67 -9.75
C LEU A 577 29.88 -32.04 -8.55
N THR A 578 30.07 -31.34 -7.43
CA THR A 578 29.25 -31.47 -6.21
C THR A 578 28.40 -30.22 -5.98
N PRO A 579 27.12 -30.35 -5.61
CA PRO A 579 26.29 -29.21 -5.20
C PRO A 579 26.90 -28.47 -4.01
N ILE A 580 26.81 -27.14 -4.02
CA ILE A 580 27.16 -26.30 -2.88
C ILE A 580 25.95 -26.20 -1.95
N ALA A 581 26.14 -26.31 -0.63
CA ALA A 581 25.04 -26.18 0.33
C ALA A 581 24.33 -24.83 0.18
N GLY A 582 23.00 -24.82 0.21
CA GLY A 582 22.17 -23.63 -0.04
C GLY A 582 22.14 -23.15 -1.50
N GLY A 583 22.99 -23.72 -2.37
CA GLY A 583 23.10 -23.34 -3.78
C GLY A 583 22.01 -23.91 -4.67
N THR A 584 20.77 -23.94 -4.23
CA THR A 584 19.61 -24.42 -5.00
C THR A 584 18.52 -23.37 -5.04
N LYS A 585 17.94 -23.11 -6.21
CA LYS A 585 16.82 -22.17 -6.36
C LYS A 585 15.91 -22.63 -7.50
N ASP A 586 14.62 -22.69 -7.23
CA ASP A 586 13.62 -22.94 -8.25
C ASP A 586 13.41 -21.71 -9.14
N PHE A 587 13.23 -21.96 -10.43
CA PHE A 587 12.95 -20.99 -11.47
C PHE A 587 11.85 -21.54 -12.37
N TYR A 588 10.93 -20.68 -12.81
CA TYR A 588 9.75 -21.12 -13.53
C TYR A 588 9.75 -20.63 -14.99
N TRP A 589 9.74 -21.58 -15.94
CA TRP A 589 9.51 -21.29 -17.36
C TRP A 589 8.02 -21.45 -17.67
N ALA A 590 7.27 -20.36 -17.61
CA ALA A 590 5.82 -20.41 -17.68
C ALA A 590 5.30 -20.35 -19.12
N ALA A 591 4.33 -21.21 -19.47
CA ALA A 591 3.60 -21.13 -20.74
C ALA A 591 2.41 -20.17 -20.61
N PRO A 592 2.12 -19.27 -21.57
CA PRO A 592 0.88 -18.50 -21.51
C PRO A 592 -0.32 -19.44 -21.39
N ALA A 593 -1.22 -19.16 -20.44
CA ALA A 593 -2.49 -19.88 -20.35
C ALA A 593 -3.30 -19.70 -21.64
N THR A 594 -4.10 -20.71 -22.01
CA THR A 594 -4.90 -20.72 -23.25
C THR A 594 -6.36 -21.02 -22.93
N GLY A 595 -7.17 -19.99 -22.73
CA GLY A 595 -8.60 -20.14 -22.41
C GLY A 595 -8.87 -20.74 -21.03
N PRO A 596 -10.10 -21.23 -20.76
CA PRO A 596 -10.57 -21.56 -19.41
C PRO A 596 -9.93 -22.83 -18.80
N ASP A 597 -8.98 -23.47 -19.48
CA ASP A 597 -8.28 -24.67 -19.03
C ASP A 597 -7.14 -24.38 -18.02
N VAL A 598 -7.20 -23.25 -17.31
CA VAL A 598 -6.31 -22.96 -16.16
C VAL A 598 -6.76 -23.83 -14.99
N ALA A 599 -6.29 -25.08 -14.98
CA ALA A 599 -6.58 -26.04 -13.94
C ALA A 599 -6.18 -25.49 -12.57
N SER A 600 -6.97 -25.82 -11.54
CA SER A 600 -6.58 -25.55 -10.15
C SER A 600 -5.19 -26.10 -9.85
N GLY A 601 -4.33 -25.26 -9.29
CA GLY A 601 -2.95 -25.62 -9.02
C GLY A 601 -2.30 -24.67 -8.03
N ALA A 602 -1.18 -25.10 -7.48
CA ALA A 602 -0.35 -24.25 -6.63
C ALA A 602 0.08 -23.00 -7.41
N VAL A 603 0.01 -21.83 -6.80
CA VAL A 603 0.79 -20.67 -7.24
C VAL A 603 2.25 -21.08 -7.12
N LEU A 604 3.09 -20.72 -8.08
CA LEU A 604 4.51 -21.09 -8.09
C LEU A 604 5.40 -19.85 -7.99
N ALA A 605 4.94 -18.74 -8.57
CA ALA A 605 5.53 -17.43 -8.45
C ALA A 605 4.48 -16.37 -8.78
N SER A 606 4.66 -15.17 -8.26
CA SER A 606 3.84 -14.00 -8.58
C SER A 606 4.74 -12.81 -8.91
N ASN A 607 4.26 -11.91 -9.77
CA ASN A 607 4.82 -10.59 -9.95
C ASN A 607 3.65 -9.61 -9.92
N ILE A 608 3.42 -9.06 -8.73
CA ILE A 608 2.30 -8.19 -8.40
C ILE A 608 2.38 -6.88 -9.19
N GLU A 609 3.58 -6.31 -9.30
CA GLU A 609 3.83 -5.10 -10.11
C GLU A 609 3.41 -5.29 -11.58
N ARG A 610 3.51 -6.52 -12.12
CA ARG A 610 3.10 -6.87 -13.48
C ARG A 610 1.74 -7.57 -13.57
N LYS A 611 1.01 -7.72 -12.46
CA LYS A 611 -0.25 -8.47 -12.35
C LYS A 611 -0.22 -9.85 -13.00
N THR A 612 0.81 -10.62 -12.66
CA THR A 612 1.00 -11.97 -13.21
C THR A 612 1.23 -13.00 -12.13
N ILE A 613 0.62 -14.18 -12.31
CA ILE A 613 0.88 -15.37 -11.49
C ILE A 613 1.30 -16.54 -12.37
N VAL A 614 2.15 -17.38 -11.83
CA VAL A 614 2.51 -18.66 -12.42
C VAL A 614 1.79 -19.76 -11.64
N VAL A 615 0.95 -20.54 -12.30
CA VAL A 615 0.13 -21.59 -11.69
C VAL A 615 0.64 -22.96 -12.12
N ALA A 616 0.74 -23.90 -11.19
CA ALA A 616 1.10 -25.27 -11.44
C ALA A 616 0.01 -25.97 -12.28
N ASN A 617 0.39 -26.60 -13.39
CA ASN A 617 -0.51 -27.41 -14.20
C ASN A 617 0.16 -28.75 -14.53
N SER A 618 -0.64 -29.80 -14.69
CA SER A 618 -0.21 -31.13 -15.16
C SER A 618 0.64 -31.13 -16.44
N ALA A 619 0.47 -30.13 -17.33
CA ALA A 619 1.27 -29.95 -18.54
C ALA A 619 2.56 -29.12 -18.33
N GLY A 620 2.76 -28.53 -17.15
CA GLY A 620 3.81 -27.57 -16.81
C GLY A 620 3.25 -26.22 -16.36
N PRO A 621 4.05 -25.36 -15.69
CA PRO A 621 3.60 -24.06 -15.17
C PRO A 621 2.98 -23.17 -16.26
N GLN A 622 1.85 -22.55 -15.92
CA GLN A 622 1.13 -21.62 -16.78
C GLN A 622 1.22 -20.19 -16.24
N LEU A 623 1.52 -19.23 -17.10
CA LEU A 623 1.44 -17.80 -16.82
C LEU A 623 0.00 -17.36 -17.01
N VAL A 624 -0.58 -16.85 -15.94
CA VAL A 624 -1.93 -16.31 -15.89
C VAL A 624 -1.81 -14.84 -15.57
N LEU A 625 -2.48 -14.02 -16.36
CA LEU A 625 -2.62 -12.60 -16.08
C LEU A 625 -3.91 -12.43 -15.28
N TYR A 626 -3.92 -11.48 -14.36
CA TYR A 626 -5.12 -11.12 -13.65
C TYR A 626 -5.24 -9.60 -13.70
N ASP A 627 -6.46 -9.09 -13.66
CA ASP A 627 -6.71 -7.66 -13.76
C ASP A 627 -7.90 -7.21 -12.91
N ASP A 628 -8.17 -5.92 -12.90
CA ASP A 628 -9.16 -5.34 -11.99
C ASP A 628 -10.61 -5.76 -12.34
N ASN A 629 -10.84 -6.31 -13.53
CA ASN A 629 -12.16 -6.77 -13.99
C ASN A 629 -12.46 -8.21 -13.53
N ASP A 630 -11.49 -8.91 -12.98
CA ASP A 630 -11.64 -10.25 -12.44
C ASP A 630 -12.29 -10.25 -11.04
N GLN A 631 -12.87 -11.38 -10.69
CA GLN A 631 -13.44 -11.66 -9.39
C GLN A 631 -12.47 -12.45 -8.54
N TYR A 632 -12.11 -11.93 -7.38
CA TYR A 632 -11.18 -12.60 -6.48
C TYR A 632 -11.91 -13.20 -5.30
N SER A 633 -11.38 -14.29 -4.75
CA SER A 633 -11.80 -14.85 -3.49
C SER A 633 -10.57 -15.43 -2.82
N VAL A 634 -10.29 -15.01 -1.60
CA VAL A 634 -9.15 -15.49 -0.81
C VAL A 634 -9.69 -16.17 0.44
N GLY A 635 -9.22 -17.39 0.75
CA GLY A 635 -9.63 -18.08 1.98
C GLY A 635 -9.38 -19.58 1.94
N VAL A 636 -10.20 -20.35 2.67
CA VAL A 636 -10.14 -21.82 2.64
C VAL A 636 -10.75 -22.37 1.34
N SER A 637 -10.37 -23.59 0.95
CA SER A 637 -10.86 -24.23 -0.26
C SER A 637 -12.38 -24.26 -0.31
N GLY A 638 -12.98 -23.63 -1.33
CA GLY A 638 -14.43 -23.48 -1.47
C GLY A 638 -15.01 -22.19 -0.88
N SER A 639 -14.18 -21.21 -0.51
CA SER A 639 -14.65 -19.85 -0.25
C SER A 639 -15.34 -19.29 -1.48
N GLU A 640 -16.57 -18.79 -1.30
CA GLU A 640 -17.30 -18.06 -2.34
C GLU A 640 -17.36 -16.56 -2.06
N GLU A 641 -16.73 -16.10 -0.98
CA GLU A 641 -16.73 -14.70 -0.58
C GLU A 641 -15.74 -13.93 -1.46
N LEU A 642 -16.27 -12.92 -2.17
CA LEU A 642 -15.46 -12.12 -3.06
C LEU A 642 -14.58 -11.17 -2.27
N THR A 643 -13.31 -11.08 -2.66
CA THR A 643 -12.31 -10.18 -2.10
C THR A 643 -11.88 -9.17 -3.17
N SER A 644 -11.16 -8.13 -2.76
CA SER A 644 -10.55 -7.21 -3.71
C SER A 644 -9.34 -7.85 -4.40
N MET A 645 -8.97 -7.33 -5.57
CA MET A 645 -7.68 -7.68 -6.20
C MET A 645 -6.53 -7.38 -5.25
N ALA A 646 -6.56 -6.24 -4.54
CA ALA A 646 -5.53 -5.90 -3.56
C ALA A 646 -5.43 -6.95 -2.43
N ALA A 647 -6.56 -7.49 -1.94
CA ALA A 647 -6.53 -8.57 -0.94
C ALA A 647 -6.02 -9.89 -1.53
N PHE A 648 -6.28 -10.14 -2.81
CA PHE A 648 -5.70 -11.27 -3.55
C PHE A 648 -4.20 -11.10 -3.79
N GLU A 649 -3.74 -9.90 -4.15
CA GLU A 649 -2.33 -9.56 -4.33
C GLU A 649 -1.57 -9.54 -3.01
N GLU A 650 -2.19 -9.03 -1.94
CA GLU A 650 -1.66 -9.08 -0.59
C GLU A 650 -1.52 -10.53 -0.14
N ALA A 651 -2.51 -11.38 -0.40
CA ALA A 651 -2.41 -12.81 -0.13
C ALA A 651 -1.32 -13.49 -0.98
N LEU A 652 -1.18 -13.13 -2.26
CA LEU A 652 -0.09 -13.59 -3.12
C LEU A 652 1.30 -13.07 -2.69
N ALA A 653 1.37 -11.89 -2.07
CA ALA A 653 2.61 -11.29 -1.57
C ALA A 653 3.03 -11.90 -0.23
N ALA A 654 2.04 -12.23 0.59
CA ALA A 654 2.19 -12.73 1.93
C ALA A 654 2.81 -14.14 1.96
N ASP A 655 2.55 -14.96 0.94
CA ASP A 655 3.12 -16.29 0.81
C ASP A 655 4.49 -16.27 0.11
N GLU A 656 5.57 -16.08 0.89
CA GLU A 656 6.95 -16.16 0.38
C GLU A 656 7.30 -17.54 -0.22
N SER A 657 6.54 -18.59 0.11
CA SER A 657 6.75 -19.97 -0.35
C SER A 657 5.96 -20.33 -1.60
N ASN A 658 4.96 -19.53 -1.97
CA ASN A 658 3.98 -19.83 -3.03
C ASN A 658 3.44 -21.28 -2.91
N ASN A 659 2.93 -21.68 -1.75
CA ASN A 659 2.23 -22.96 -1.56
C ASN A 659 0.71 -22.83 -1.70
N ASP A 660 0.20 -21.62 -1.80
CA ASP A 660 -1.21 -21.35 -2.04
C ASP A 660 -1.74 -22.02 -3.31
N THR A 661 -3.00 -22.42 -3.32
CA THR A 661 -3.64 -23.02 -4.49
C THR A 661 -4.62 -22.04 -5.11
N VAL A 662 -4.45 -21.69 -6.38
CA VAL A 662 -5.41 -20.87 -7.10
C VAL A 662 -6.29 -21.73 -8.01
N VAL A 663 -7.58 -21.42 -8.04
CA VAL A 663 -8.56 -21.98 -8.98
C VAL A 663 -9.05 -20.84 -9.86
N VAL A 664 -9.07 -21.04 -11.17
CA VAL A 664 -9.61 -20.04 -12.11
C VAL A 664 -10.82 -20.63 -12.84
N SER A 665 -11.99 -20.00 -12.74
CA SER A 665 -13.24 -20.60 -13.26
C SER A 665 -13.58 -20.27 -14.72
N SER A 666 -13.12 -19.12 -15.22
CA SER A 666 -13.50 -18.60 -16.55
C SER A 666 -12.42 -17.65 -17.06
N TYR A 667 -11.41 -18.14 -17.76
CA TYR A 667 -10.26 -17.32 -18.19
C TYR A 667 -10.16 -17.22 -19.71
N ASP A 668 -10.01 -16.02 -20.27
CA ASP A 668 -9.61 -15.80 -21.67
C ASP A 668 -8.29 -15.03 -21.73
N ALA A 669 -7.24 -15.69 -22.20
CA ALA A 669 -5.90 -15.10 -22.30
C ALA A 669 -5.77 -14.04 -23.41
N THR A 670 -6.81 -13.84 -24.23
CA THR A 670 -6.83 -12.94 -25.38
C THR A 670 -7.76 -11.74 -25.22
N ASP A 671 -8.57 -11.73 -24.17
CA ASP A 671 -9.54 -10.67 -23.88
C ASP A 671 -9.46 -10.29 -22.38
N SER A 672 -8.79 -9.19 -22.07
CA SER A 672 -8.68 -8.62 -20.71
C SER A 672 -10.00 -7.99 -20.23
N GLY A 673 -11.10 -8.16 -20.95
CA GLY A 673 -12.44 -7.72 -20.57
C GLY A 673 -13.36 -8.84 -20.09
N ASP A 674 -12.93 -10.10 -20.16
CA ASP A 674 -13.69 -11.23 -19.62
C ASP A 674 -13.44 -11.36 -18.12
N VAL A 675 -14.53 -11.40 -17.34
CA VAL A 675 -14.45 -11.55 -15.88
C VAL A 675 -14.05 -12.99 -15.55
N ALA A 676 -12.79 -13.21 -15.19
CA ALA A 676 -12.34 -14.46 -14.61
C ALA A 676 -12.54 -14.45 -13.10
N ARG A 677 -12.91 -15.61 -12.54
CA ARG A 677 -12.93 -15.76 -11.08
C ARG A 677 -11.71 -16.51 -10.62
N PHE A 678 -10.88 -15.85 -9.82
CA PHE A 678 -9.75 -16.41 -9.11
C PHE A 678 -10.17 -16.72 -7.68
N VAL A 679 -10.02 -17.98 -7.29
CA VAL A 679 -10.20 -18.40 -5.90
C VAL A 679 -8.84 -18.86 -5.40
N LEU A 680 -8.17 -17.98 -4.66
CA LEU A 680 -6.94 -18.30 -3.94
C LEU A 680 -7.32 -19.02 -2.64
N THR A 681 -7.00 -20.30 -2.60
CA THR A 681 -7.00 -21.06 -1.38
C THR A 681 -5.65 -20.88 -0.71
N VAL A 682 -5.64 -20.16 0.41
CA VAL A 682 -4.40 -19.93 1.16
C VAL A 682 -4.11 -21.18 1.98
N VAL A 683 -2.93 -21.76 1.79
CA VAL A 683 -2.49 -22.92 2.55
C VAL A 683 -1.68 -22.39 3.72
N ALA A 684 -2.15 -22.59 4.95
CA ALA A 684 -1.36 -22.28 6.14
C ALA A 684 -0.01 -23.02 6.03
N ASN A 685 1.11 -22.29 6.11
CA ASN A 685 2.44 -22.88 6.10
C ASN A 685 2.56 -23.86 7.29
N THR A 686 2.66 -25.16 7.01
CA THR A 686 2.74 -26.24 8.01
C THR A 686 4.12 -26.40 8.60
#